data_AF-A0A178CXD0-F1
#
_entry.id   AF-A0A178CXD0-F1
#
_cell.length_a   1.000
_cell.length_b   1.000
_cell.length_c   1.000
_cell.angle_alpha   90.00
_cell.angle_beta   90.00
_cell.angle_gamma   90.00
#
_symmetry.space_group_name_H-M   'P 1'
#
loop_
_entity.id
_entity.type
_entity.pdbx_description
1 polymer ?
#
loop_
_entity_poly.entity_id
_entity_poly.type
_entity_poly.pdbx_seq_one_letter_code
_entity_poly.pdbx_strand_id
1 'polypeptide(L)'
;MGAIANLRHKISHHKHELGESLSNHSDRHRRGGPEKDVADVVRQEVQWSSAEDEEEGGEEDDRRGHGDAMKSLDEFLDNDDPPEAKKRYGKLPLVQSQDGPIDDDVWNANWISLADIDTSLIGKEITFRARIHVVRHMSARLAFVVFRQETTTIQGVVRAIDGGISENMVRWVEHMRAGSIVIVRAKVKEPEQTVRGTSTSDVELEISQILLVSARTAPVPFSVYEADAATDGHSISDRVRLANRILDLRTPSAQAIFRVQSVVCRTFRRHLEDRGFLEIHTPKLQGGATEGGADVFKLDYFGRSAFLAQSPQLAKQMCISADFPRVFEVGPVFRAENSNTPRHMTEFTGLDLEMAIDRHYHEAMWLIDATLKDIFKTLYNCNRKDIDTLKHHFPHDDLVWLDETPRITFAEGVKLLNESGWTNDDGSQQSEHDDLPTRGERRLGELVKQKYHTDYYILDKFPAAARPFYTMPDPKDGNITNSFDFMERMEAQGMDPDDLKEYVQAFEWVAPPHAGAGIGLERLVALILDLGNLRYASLFSRDPKSFPAKKEPNLRHPEDSTLHRPKGYLQPVENLVANYGDATNTSWMDERYQIWRDDKTGAAIAYVPTHDRAIIAGNPLCETSQLEDVIAAFLKWLRRETRLRPLFILVDKEIEEVLGAKMGWKSFTNVAEQRVNLANNEHLTINSDVDRKIRHASKEGVKVTEYGSEVPEDVRWEVEKRIKEWQDNREGAQVHLSVITPFKDASHRQYFIAKDDQGKIHSLVVLAQLAPRWGVQVKWALDFPGATNGAIELTMQAALKAAAKAGYKTCTFGAGATAKLSSEHNVGSVKAATLDSLYQTLAAKFNLDKKTGFRTKFNTLEDPLYLCYPPRGLGPKGAHAIIDFFQGEE
;
A
#
# COMPACT_ATOMS: atom_id res chain seq x y z
N MET A 1 10.42 27.05 55.19
CA MET A 1 8.99 26.89 54.83
C MET A 1 8.45 27.91 53.82
N GLY A 2 9.24 28.83 53.26
CA GLY A 2 8.76 29.78 52.21
C GLY A 2 8.88 29.30 50.75
N ALA A 3 9.77 28.35 50.44
CA ALA A 3 10.04 27.93 49.07
C ALA A 3 9.04 26.89 48.51
N ILE A 4 8.34 26.17 49.37
CA ILE A 4 7.39 25.09 48.98
C ILE A 4 5.98 25.66 48.68
N ALA A 5 5.64 26.85 49.21
CA ALA A 5 4.36 27.51 48.94
C ALA A 5 4.29 28.11 47.52
N ASN A 6 5.40 28.64 46.99
CA ASN A 6 5.45 29.19 45.63
C ASN A 6 5.41 28.13 44.52
N LEU A 7 5.79 26.88 44.82
CA LEU A 7 5.71 25.77 43.87
C LEU A 7 4.26 25.24 43.74
N ARG A 8 3.51 25.19 44.85
CA ARG A 8 2.09 24.77 44.83
C ARG A 8 1.17 25.81 44.15
N HIS A 9 1.47 27.10 44.27
CA HIS A 9 0.69 28.14 43.58
C HIS A 9 0.95 28.17 42.06
N LYS A 10 2.17 27.81 41.61
CA LYS A 10 2.50 27.68 40.18
C LYS A 10 1.94 26.39 39.54
N ILE A 11 1.85 25.30 40.29
CA ILE A 11 1.26 24.04 39.80
C ILE A 11 -0.29 24.08 39.79
N SER A 12 -0.90 24.90 40.65
CA SER A 12 -2.36 25.11 40.67
C SER A 12 -2.86 25.92 39.48
N HIS A 13 -2.10 26.91 38.99
CA HIS A 13 -2.50 27.74 37.85
C HIS A 13 -2.37 27.01 36.50
N HIS A 14 -1.41 26.09 36.35
CA HIS A 14 -1.30 25.27 35.14
C HIS A 14 -2.32 24.13 35.04
N LYS A 15 -3.03 23.77 36.13
CA LYS A 15 -4.11 22.77 36.06
C LYS A 15 -5.45 23.36 35.63
N HIS A 16 -5.66 24.67 35.78
CA HIS A 16 -6.89 25.33 35.34
C HIS A 16 -6.86 25.73 33.85
N GLU A 17 -5.68 26.00 33.28
CA GLU A 17 -5.55 26.34 31.84
C GLU A 17 -5.52 25.11 30.91
N LEU A 18 -5.18 23.93 31.41
CA LEU A 18 -5.29 22.66 30.67
C LEU A 18 -6.67 21.99 30.79
N GLY A 19 -7.52 22.44 31.72
CA GLY A 19 -8.87 21.93 31.94
C GLY A 19 -9.96 22.64 31.13
N GLU A 20 -9.72 23.89 30.70
CA GLU A 20 -10.68 24.68 29.91
C GLU A 20 -10.39 24.68 28.40
N SER A 21 -9.22 24.19 27.95
CA SER A 21 -8.91 24.02 26.52
C SER A 21 -9.49 22.74 25.90
N LEU A 22 -10.17 21.91 26.69
CA LEU A 22 -10.72 20.61 26.27
C LEU A 22 -12.25 20.55 26.19
N SER A 23 -12.96 21.67 26.38
CA SER A 23 -14.44 21.68 26.35
C SER A 23 -15.07 22.69 25.39
N ASN A 24 -14.32 23.36 24.50
CA ASN A 24 -14.88 24.38 23.60
C ASN A 24 -14.26 24.43 22.19
N HIS A 25 -14.04 23.27 21.55
CA HIS A 25 -13.85 23.22 20.10
C HIS A 25 -14.94 22.39 19.42
N SER A 26 -16.01 23.10 19.09
CA SER A 26 -16.97 22.75 18.05
C SER A 26 -16.29 22.71 16.68
N ASP A 27 -16.37 21.55 16.03
CA ASP A 27 -16.61 21.31 14.60
C ASP A 27 -15.87 22.07 13.48
N ARG A 28 -14.75 22.76 13.74
CA ARG A 28 -13.90 23.31 12.67
C ARG A 28 -12.42 23.15 12.99
N HIS A 29 -11.88 21.96 12.76
CA HIS A 29 -10.50 21.70 12.28
C HIS A 29 -10.32 20.20 12.08
N ARG A 30 -10.90 19.66 11.00
CA ARG A 30 -10.41 18.39 10.43
C ARG A 30 -9.01 18.66 9.89
N ARG A 31 -7.97 18.19 10.58
CA ARG A 31 -6.60 18.15 10.06
C ARG A 31 -6.53 17.09 8.96
N GLY A 32 -6.82 17.54 7.74
CA GLY A 32 -6.87 16.74 6.53
C GLY A 32 -7.35 17.62 5.39
N GLY A 33 -6.57 18.65 5.05
CA GLY A 33 -6.78 19.44 3.85
C GLY A 33 -6.38 18.65 2.60
N PRO A 34 -6.94 18.95 1.42
CA PRO A 34 -6.58 18.36 0.13
C PRO A 34 -5.07 18.38 -0.12
N GLU A 35 -4.57 17.48 -0.98
CA GLU A 35 -3.15 17.33 -1.38
C GLU A 35 -2.47 18.66 -1.78
N LYS A 36 -3.26 19.64 -2.26
CA LYS A 36 -2.82 21.00 -2.54
C LYS A 36 -2.42 21.78 -1.28
N ASP A 37 -3.15 21.61 -0.18
CA ASP A 37 -2.84 22.23 1.12
C ASP A 37 -1.61 21.59 1.74
N VAL A 38 -1.33 20.30 1.51
CA VAL A 38 -0.07 19.66 1.95
C VAL A 38 1.10 20.11 1.08
N ALA A 39 0.91 20.26 -0.23
CA ALA A 39 1.93 20.82 -1.13
C ALA A 39 2.18 22.31 -0.86
N ASP A 40 1.16 23.07 -0.46
CA ASP A 40 1.26 24.48 -0.11
C ASP A 40 1.77 24.66 1.33
N VAL A 41 1.53 23.74 2.26
CA VAL A 41 2.22 23.66 3.57
C VAL A 41 3.68 23.25 3.39
N VAL A 42 4.01 22.30 2.52
CA VAL A 42 5.42 21.97 2.19
C VAL A 42 6.09 23.15 1.47
N ARG A 43 5.39 23.87 0.59
CA ARG A 43 5.94 25.11 0.02
C ARG A 43 6.07 26.19 1.06
N GLN A 44 5.12 26.38 1.97
CA GLN A 44 5.17 27.38 3.04
C GLN A 44 6.19 27.03 4.13
N GLU A 45 6.40 25.76 4.48
CA GLU A 45 7.44 25.30 5.42
C GLU A 45 8.84 25.39 4.77
N VAL A 46 8.95 25.12 3.45
CA VAL A 46 10.18 25.42 2.70
C VAL A 46 10.41 26.93 2.60
N GLN A 47 9.34 27.74 2.48
CA GLN A 47 9.42 29.21 2.44
C GLN A 47 9.70 29.83 3.83
N TRP A 48 9.22 29.21 4.90
CA TRP A 48 9.51 29.57 6.29
C TRP A 48 10.93 29.16 6.67
N SER A 49 11.44 28.01 6.20
CA SER A 49 12.86 27.68 6.36
C SER A 49 13.76 28.69 5.64
N SER A 50 13.35 29.20 4.47
CA SER A 50 14.07 30.28 3.78
C SER A 50 13.92 31.67 4.40
N ALA A 51 12.97 31.86 5.34
CA ALA A 51 12.76 33.13 6.03
C ALA A 51 13.36 33.12 7.45
N GLU A 52 13.42 31.96 8.12
CA GLU A 52 14.14 31.78 9.39
C GLU A 52 15.65 31.62 9.17
N ASP A 53 16.09 31.07 8.03
CA ASP A 53 17.49 31.13 7.59
C ASP A 53 17.95 32.58 7.26
N GLU A 54 17.01 33.53 7.08
CA GLU A 54 17.30 34.96 6.93
C GLU A 54 17.32 35.72 8.28
N GLU A 55 16.80 35.16 9.38
CA GLU A 55 16.73 35.86 10.69
C GLU A 55 17.74 35.36 11.75
N GLU A 56 18.35 34.17 11.62
CA GLU A 56 19.43 33.70 12.54
C GLU A 56 20.85 33.78 11.96
N GLY A 57 21.03 34.40 10.79
CA GLY A 57 22.34 34.79 10.22
C GLY A 57 22.78 36.22 10.53
N GLY A 58 22.02 36.94 11.36
CA GLY A 58 22.22 38.35 11.66
C GLY A 58 23.33 38.60 12.66
N GLU A 59 24.59 38.58 12.21
CA GLU A 59 25.71 39.41 12.68
C GLU A 59 27.04 38.93 12.05
N GLU A 60 27.19 38.93 10.72
CA GLU A 60 28.52 39.13 10.10
C GLU A 60 28.57 39.40 8.58
N ASP A 61 27.47 39.29 7.81
CA ASP A 61 27.52 39.45 6.34
C ASP A 61 26.74 40.65 5.77
N ASP A 62 26.73 41.77 6.50
CA ASP A 62 26.12 43.01 6.01
C ASP A 62 27.16 43.88 5.28
N ARG A 63 27.49 43.49 4.05
CA ARG A 63 27.95 44.37 2.94
C ARG A 63 28.26 43.58 1.66
N ARG A 64 27.21 43.28 0.87
CA ARG A 64 27.18 43.39 -0.61
C ARG A 64 25.82 42.95 -1.14
N GLY A 65 24.95 43.92 -1.41
CA GLY A 65 23.77 43.68 -2.23
C GLY A 65 24.18 43.50 -3.69
N HIS A 66 23.72 42.40 -4.31
CA HIS A 66 23.16 42.29 -5.66
C HIS A 66 22.86 40.82 -5.95
N GLY A 67 21.71 40.54 -6.57
CA GLY A 67 21.35 39.19 -7.00
C GLY A 67 22.35 38.66 -8.03
N ASP A 68 23.21 37.74 -7.60
CA ASP A 68 24.08 36.95 -8.48
C ASP A 68 23.52 35.52 -8.57
N ALA A 69 23.21 35.09 -9.78
CA ALA A 69 23.01 33.69 -10.07
C ALA A 69 24.27 32.92 -9.64
N MET A 70 24.11 31.99 -8.71
CA MET A 70 25.20 31.16 -8.16
C MET A 70 26.02 30.56 -9.31
N LYS A 71 27.28 31.01 -9.47
CA LYS A 71 28.19 30.55 -10.54
C LYS A 71 28.23 29.03 -10.59
N SER A 72 28.10 28.46 -11.78
CA SER A 72 28.20 27.00 -11.94
C SER A 72 29.64 26.51 -11.67
N LEU A 73 29.79 25.28 -11.20
CA LEU A 73 31.11 24.65 -11.00
C LEU A 73 31.99 24.67 -12.27
N ASP A 74 31.39 24.77 -13.46
CA ASP A 74 32.11 24.88 -14.73
C ASP A 74 32.67 26.29 -14.96
N GLU A 75 31.95 27.34 -14.56
CA GLU A 75 32.45 28.72 -14.63
C GLU A 75 33.68 28.95 -13.75
N PHE A 76 33.77 28.23 -12.62
CA PHE A 76 34.97 28.25 -11.78
C PHE A 76 36.17 27.53 -12.40
N LEU A 77 35.96 26.60 -13.34
CA LEU A 77 37.04 25.91 -14.07
C LEU A 77 37.54 26.74 -15.25
N ASP A 78 36.73 27.68 -15.74
CA ASP A 78 37.10 28.69 -16.72
C ASP A 78 37.81 29.88 -16.05
N ASN A 79 39.03 29.63 -15.57
CA ASN A 79 39.89 30.62 -14.93
C ASN A 79 41.29 30.66 -15.59
N ASP A 80 42.15 31.56 -15.11
CA ASP A 80 43.49 31.84 -15.61
C ASP A 80 44.61 31.01 -14.95
N ASP A 81 44.28 29.95 -14.19
CA ASP A 81 45.27 29.07 -13.59
C ASP A 81 46.18 28.43 -14.65
N PRO A 82 47.49 28.26 -14.35
CA PRO A 82 48.42 27.60 -15.25
C PRO A 82 48.02 26.12 -15.44
N PRO A 83 48.39 25.49 -16.58
CA PRO A 83 48.05 24.09 -16.88
C PRO A 83 48.39 23.10 -15.75
N GLU A 84 49.52 23.32 -15.06
CA GLU A 84 49.93 22.46 -13.94
C GLU A 84 49.04 22.60 -12.69
N ALA A 85 48.44 23.77 -12.46
CA ALA A 85 47.45 23.94 -11.39
C ALA A 85 46.09 23.33 -11.79
N LYS A 86 45.68 23.47 -13.06
CA LYS A 86 44.43 22.88 -13.59
C LYS A 86 44.42 21.35 -13.58
N LYS A 87 45.57 20.67 -13.58
CA LYS A 87 45.63 19.21 -13.37
C LYS A 87 45.25 18.78 -11.94
N ARG A 88 45.35 19.68 -10.97
CA ARG A 88 45.09 19.37 -9.54
C ARG A 88 43.60 19.39 -9.19
N TYR A 89 42.74 19.92 -10.05
CA TYR A 89 41.32 19.97 -9.77
C TYR A 89 40.47 20.06 -11.03
N GLY A 90 39.28 19.46 -11.00
CA GLY A 90 38.40 19.45 -12.17
C GLY A 90 37.39 18.32 -12.14
N LYS A 91 36.55 18.27 -13.17
CA LYS A 91 35.55 17.21 -13.34
C LYS A 91 36.15 16.07 -14.15
N LEU A 92 36.00 14.84 -13.64
CA LEU A 92 36.28 13.65 -14.42
C LEU A 92 35.15 13.42 -15.44
N PRO A 93 35.47 12.84 -16.61
CA PRO A 93 34.44 12.34 -17.51
C PRO A 93 33.59 11.28 -16.80
N LEU A 94 32.37 11.09 -17.29
CA LEU A 94 31.50 10.02 -16.80
C LEU A 94 32.26 8.69 -16.84
N VAL A 95 32.30 7.98 -15.71
CA VAL A 95 32.95 6.66 -15.63
C VAL A 95 32.04 5.64 -16.33
N GLN A 96 32.40 5.22 -17.54
CA GLN A 96 31.69 4.24 -18.36
C GLN A 96 32.58 3.02 -18.69
N SER A 97 33.58 2.75 -17.83
CA SER A 97 34.58 1.70 -18.05
C SER A 97 35.32 1.85 -19.39
N GLN A 98 35.51 3.08 -19.86
CA GLN A 98 36.23 3.34 -21.11
C GLN A 98 37.72 2.98 -21.02
N ASP A 99 38.21 2.27 -22.03
CA ASP A 99 39.63 2.08 -22.29
C ASP A 99 40.19 3.38 -22.87
N GLY A 100 40.82 4.20 -22.04
CA GLY A 100 41.39 5.48 -22.47
C GLY A 100 42.39 6.05 -21.49
N PRO A 101 43.24 7.01 -21.92
CA PRO A 101 44.29 7.62 -21.11
C PRO A 101 43.69 8.65 -20.14
N ILE A 102 42.74 8.23 -19.31
CA ILE A 102 42.23 9.08 -18.23
C ILE A 102 43.32 9.10 -17.17
N ASP A 103 44.25 10.06 -17.27
CA ASP A 103 45.21 10.42 -16.23
C ASP A 103 45.76 9.18 -15.47
N ASP A 104 46.61 8.39 -16.16
CA ASP A 104 47.17 7.12 -15.68
C ASP A 104 47.68 7.21 -14.22
N ASP A 105 48.13 8.38 -13.80
CA ASP A 105 48.61 8.65 -12.44
C ASP A 105 47.54 8.46 -11.36
N VAL A 106 46.26 8.76 -11.62
CA VAL A 106 45.18 8.63 -10.62
C VAL A 106 44.77 7.17 -10.45
N TRP A 107 44.64 6.43 -11.54
CA TRP A 107 44.19 5.03 -11.51
C TRP A 107 45.31 4.05 -11.16
N ASN A 108 46.57 4.38 -11.45
CA ASN A 108 47.75 3.64 -11.01
C ASN A 108 48.23 4.04 -9.60
N ALA A 109 47.53 4.95 -8.92
CA ALA A 109 47.89 5.37 -7.57
C ALA A 109 47.65 4.27 -6.52
N ASN A 110 48.25 4.44 -5.35
CA ASN A 110 47.96 3.61 -4.18
C ASN A 110 46.60 4.01 -3.57
N TRP A 111 45.55 3.26 -3.93
CA TRP A 111 44.21 3.44 -3.41
C TRP A 111 44.07 2.91 -1.99
N ILE A 112 43.56 3.76 -1.09
CA ILE A 112 43.29 3.37 0.31
C ILE A 112 41.85 3.69 0.70
N SER A 113 41.27 2.84 1.55
CA SER A 113 40.00 3.12 2.22
C SER A 113 40.23 4.12 3.35
N LEU A 114 39.26 5.02 3.61
CA LEU A 114 39.37 5.91 4.76
C LEU A 114 39.49 5.15 6.08
N ALA A 115 38.86 3.97 6.19
CA ALA A 115 38.92 3.15 7.40
C ALA A 115 40.31 2.58 7.71
N ASP A 116 41.22 2.56 6.72
CA ASP A 116 42.59 2.05 6.85
C ASP A 116 43.62 3.18 7.08
N ILE A 117 43.15 4.43 7.22
CA ILE A 117 44.03 5.58 7.46
C ILE A 117 44.20 5.76 8.97
N ASP A 118 45.44 5.60 9.44
CA ASP A 118 45.83 5.79 10.82
C ASP A 118 47.17 6.57 10.95
N THR A 119 47.65 6.73 12.18
CA THR A 119 48.89 7.44 12.49
C THR A 119 50.15 6.81 11.87
N SER A 120 50.12 5.53 11.46
CA SER A 120 51.25 4.87 10.79
C SER A 120 51.47 5.35 9.34
N LEU A 121 50.49 6.07 8.79
CA LEU A 121 50.55 6.64 7.45
C LEU A 121 51.01 8.09 7.42
N ILE A 122 51.26 8.71 8.58
CA ILE A 122 51.75 10.10 8.64
C ILE A 122 53.00 10.28 7.76
N GLY A 123 52.97 11.32 6.94
CA GLY A 123 54.00 11.65 5.97
C GLY A 123 53.88 10.96 4.61
N LYS A 124 53.02 9.93 4.47
CA LYS A 124 52.78 9.24 3.20
C LYS A 124 51.74 9.98 2.35
N GLU A 125 51.90 9.89 1.04
CA GLU A 125 50.89 10.32 0.07
C GLU A 125 49.95 9.15 -0.25
N ILE A 126 48.66 9.44 -0.27
CA ILE A 126 47.60 8.47 -0.49
C ILE A 126 46.57 9.00 -1.49
N THR A 127 45.87 8.09 -2.16
CA THR A 127 44.73 8.41 -3.02
C THR A 127 43.50 7.66 -2.52
N PHE A 128 42.36 8.34 -2.43
CA PHE A 128 41.11 7.72 -1.98
C PHE A 128 39.92 8.31 -2.71
N ARG A 129 38.80 7.59 -2.68
CA ARG A 129 37.49 8.06 -3.17
C ARG A 129 36.55 8.19 -2.00
N ALA A 130 35.96 9.37 -1.84
CA ALA A 130 35.04 9.64 -0.75
C ALA A 130 33.89 10.55 -1.19
N ARG A 131 32.86 10.61 -0.35
CA ARG A 131 31.86 11.68 -0.44
C ARG A 131 32.35 12.88 0.34
N ILE A 132 32.08 14.07 -0.17
CA ILE A 132 32.16 15.30 0.62
C ILE A 132 31.02 15.26 1.64
N HIS A 133 31.35 15.23 2.91
CA HIS A 133 30.37 15.24 4.00
C HIS A 133 29.90 16.67 4.27
N VAL A 134 30.85 17.61 4.43
CA VAL A 134 30.64 19.05 4.52
C VAL A 134 31.91 19.79 4.07
N VAL A 135 31.75 21.00 3.55
CA VAL A 135 32.85 21.93 3.26
C VAL A 135 32.70 23.11 4.21
N ARG A 136 33.78 23.50 4.91
CA ARG A 136 33.80 24.66 5.80
C ARG A 136 34.70 25.73 5.18
N HIS A 137 34.09 26.86 4.87
CA HIS A 137 34.72 28.01 4.21
C HIS A 137 35.45 28.83 5.27
N MET A 138 36.77 28.98 5.15
CA MET A 138 37.55 29.78 6.12
C MET A 138 38.04 31.09 5.51
N SER A 139 38.60 31.03 4.30
CA SER A 139 39.04 32.18 3.53
C SER A 139 39.26 31.79 2.07
N ALA A 140 39.43 32.77 1.18
CA ALA A 140 39.78 32.50 -0.22
C ALA A 140 41.07 31.67 -0.44
N ARG A 141 41.91 31.50 0.60
CA ARG A 141 43.14 30.71 0.58
C ARG A 141 43.09 29.43 1.41
N LEU A 142 42.01 29.16 2.13
CA LEU A 142 41.91 28.02 3.03
C LEU A 142 40.47 27.50 3.14
N ALA A 143 40.28 26.21 2.91
CA ALA A 143 39.02 25.51 3.16
C ALA A 143 39.28 24.17 3.84
N PHE A 144 38.36 23.77 4.73
CA PHE A 144 38.35 22.44 5.32
C PHE A 144 37.26 21.60 4.65
N VAL A 145 37.58 20.35 4.30
CA VAL A 145 36.64 19.41 3.71
C VAL A 145 36.58 18.18 4.59
N VAL A 146 35.41 17.85 5.11
CA VAL A 146 35.22 16.55 5.78
C VAL A 146 34.85 15.53 4.72
N PHE A 147 35.68 14.50 4.58
CA PHE A 147 35.39 13.37 3.71
C PHE A 147 34.70 12.27 4.50
N ARG A 148 33.78 11.56 3.84
CA ARG A 148 33.12 10.38 4.39
C ARG A 148 33.16 9.21 3.44
N GLN A 149 33.48 8.05 3.98
CA GLN A 149 33.31 6.74 3.36
C GLN A 149 32.65 5.82 4.40
N GLU A 150 31.42 5.38 4.11
CA GLU A 150 30.61 4.58 5.04
C GLU A 150 30.45 5.28 6.41
N THR A 151 30.93 4.64 7.49
CA THR A 151 30.91 5.15 8.86
C THR A 151 32.14 6.01 9.20
N THR A 152 33.16 6.05 8.34
CA THR A 152 34.42 6.76 8.59
C THR A 152 34.38 8.16 8.00
N THR A 153 34.67 9.16 8.84
CA THR A 153 34.90 10.56 8.48
C THR A 153 36.30 11.01 8.86
N ILE A 154 36.95 11.76 7.96
CA ILE A 154 38.30 12.36 8.13
C ILE A 154 38.31 13.78 7.57
N GLN A 155 39.00 14.70 8.26
CA GLN A 155 39.19 16.06 7.79
C GLN A 155 40.34 16.16 6.77
N GLY A 156 40.10 16.90 5.70
CA GLY A 156 41.12 17.37 4.78
C GLY A 156 41.22 18.89 4.75
N VAL A 157 42.40 19.37 4.39
CA VAL A 157 42.80 20.78 4.35
C VAL A 157 43.22 21.12 2.93
N VAL A 158 42.55 22.09 2.32
CA VAL A 158 42.95 22.71 1.04
C VAL A 158 43.47 24.10 1.34
N ARG A 159 44.75 24.36 1.05
CA ARG A 159 45.41 25.64 1.31
C ARG A 159 46.16 26.13 0.08
N ALA A 160 45.92 27.38 -0.32
CA ALA A 160 46.61 27.99 -1.45
C ALA A 160 48.07 28.32 -1.12
N ILE A 161 48.99 27.80 -1.93
CA ILE A 161 50.45 27.96 -1.79
C ILE A 161 51.02 28.38 -3.14
N ASP A 162 51.88 29.38 -3.14
CA ASP A 162 52.49 29.91 -4.37
C ASP A 162 53.27 28.80 -5.11
N GLY A 163 52.94 28.58 -6.39
CA GLY A 163 53.50 27.49 -7.20
C GLY A 163 52.89 26.09 -6.92
N GLY A 164 51.87 26.00 -6.07
CA GLY A 164 51.16 24.77 -5.72
C GLY A 164 49.65 24.86 -5.97
N ILE A 165 48.86 24.78 -4.90
CA ILE A 165 47.39 24.94 -4.95
C ILE A 165 47.05 26.42 -5.15
N SER A 166 46.20 26.70 -6.15
CA SER A 166 45.74 28.06 -6.45
C SER A 166 44.56 28.49 -5.56
N GLU A 167 44.32 29.81 -5.47
CA GLU A 167 43.09 30.33 -4.84
C GLU A 167 41.83 29.92 -5.60
N ASN A 168 41.93 29.76 -6.93
CA ASN A 168 40.83 29.28 -7.77
C ASN A 168 40.43 27.84 -7.42
N MET A 169 41.39 26.96 -7.12
CA MET A 169 41.11 25.60 -6.63
C MET A 169 40.40 25.63 -5.28
N VAL A 170 40.84 26.47 -4.34
CA VAL A 170 40.17 26.64 -3.02
C VAL A 170 38.72 27.06 -3.22
N ARG A 171 38.48 28.11 -4.02
CA ARG A 171 37.13 28.59 -4.34
C ARG A 171 36.28 27.51 -5.03
N TRP A 172 36.86 26.73 -5.95
CA TRP A 172 36.13 25.65 -6.61
C TRP A 172 35.68 24.56 -5.62
N VAL A 173 36.54 24.21 -4.66
CA VAL A 173 36.22 23.26 -3.57
C VAL A 173 35.14 23.80 -2.65
N GLU A 174 35.21 25.08 -2.27
CA GLU A 174 34.20 25.78 -1.48
C GLU A 174 32.80 25.71 -2.11
N HIS A 175 32.69 25.74 -3.44
CA HIS A 175 31.40 25.68 -4.13
C HIS A 175 30.92 24.24 -4.40
N MET A 176 31.65 23.22 -3.94
CA MET A 176 31.19 21.84 -4.04
C MET A 176 30.08 21.55 -3.05
N ARG A 177 28.96 21.05 -3.59
CA ARG A 177 27.83 20.62 -2.78
C ARG A 177 28.14 19.35 -2.01
N ALA A 178 27.82 19.34 -0.71
CA ALA A 178 27.86 18.16 0.15
C ALA A 178 27.10 16.98 -0.47
N GLY A 179 27.66 15.78 -0.34
CA GLY A 179 27.17 14.53 -0.94
C GLY A 179 27.81 14.19 -2.29
N SER A 180 28.51 15.12 -2.93
CA SER A 180 29.29 14.86 -4.16
C SER A 180 30.41 13.86 -3.92
N ILE A 181 30.75 13.06 -4.94
CA ILE A 181 31.82 12.04 -4.87
C ILE A 181 33.06 12.59 -5.54
N VAL A 182 34.19 12.51 -4.83
CA VAL A 182 35.49 12.99 -5.30
C VAL A 182 36.55 11.91 -5.18
N ILE A 183 37.60 12.04 -5.98
CA ILE A 183 38.88 11.36 -5.81
C ILE A 183 39.87 12.40 -5.31
N VAL A 184 40.57 12.07 -4.23
CA VAL A 184 41.47 13.00 -3.55
C VAL A 184 42.83 12.35 -3.44
N ARG A 185 43.88 13.08 -3.84
CA ARG A 185 45.26 12.78 -3.47
C ARG A 185 45.66 13.71 -2.34
N ALA A 186 46.19 13.16 -1.26
CA ALA A 186 46.54 13.92 -0.07
C ALA A 186 47.73 13.30 0.66
N LYS A 187 48.45 14.13 1.40
CA LYS A 187 49.48 13.71 2.35
C LYS A 187 48.88 13.62 3.74
N VAL A 188 49.07 12.50 4.42
CA VAL A 188 48.61 12.32 5.81
C VAL A 188 49.51 13.11 6.75
N LYS A 189 48.93 13.86 7.67
CA LYS A 189 49.64 14.65 8.68
C LYS A 189 49.04 14.46 10.08
N GLU A 190 49.86 14.76 11.07
CA GLU A 190 49.39 15.01 12.43
C GLU A 190 48.65 16.36 12.44
N PRO A 191 47.45 16.45 13.02
CA PRO A 191 46.68 17.68 13.02
C PRO A 191 47.26 18.68 14.02
N GLU A 192 47.21 19.98 13.69
CA GLU A 192 47.69 21.04 14.60
C GLU A 192 46.92 21.06 15.94
N GLN A 193 45.65 20.68 15.89
CA GLN A 193 44.78 20.44 17.04
C GLN A 193 43.94 19.20 16.77
N THR A 194 43.65 18.39 17.80
CA THR A 194 42.77 17.23 17.68
C THR A 194 41.47 17.61 16.97
N VAL A 195 41.20 16.96 15.83
CA VAL A 195 40.03 17.26 15.01
C VAL A 195 38.78 16.76 15.74
N ARG A 196 37.86 17.67 16.07
CA ARG A 196 36.57 17.36 16.69
C ARG A 196 35.49 17.26 15.61
N GLY A 197 34.58 16.27 15.75
CA GLY A 197 33.46 16.08 14.83
C GLY A 197 33.77 15.15 13.63
N THR A 198 34.86 14.39 13.70
CA THR A 198 35.16 13.29 12.76
C THR A 198 35.46 12.01 13.53
N SER A 199 35.18 10.86 12.92
CA SER A 199 35.45 9.54 13.51
C SER A 199 36.95 9.28 13.69
N THR A 200 37.77 9.91 12.83
CA THR A 200 39.24 9.88 12.91
C THR A 200 39.70 11.27 13.33
N SER A 201 40.33 11.37 14.50
CA SER A 201 40.72 12.64 15.11
C SER A 201 42.23 12.84 15.23
N ASP A 202 43.00 11.76 15.04
CA ASP A 202 44.46 11.71 15.24
C ASP A 202 45.27 12.06 13.98
N VAL A 203 44.61 12.19 12.83
CA VAL A 203 45.24 12.54 11.55
C VAL A 203 44.38 13.51 10.74
N GLU A 204 45.03 14.31 9.90
CA GLU A 204 44.39 15.15 8.88
C GLU A 204 45.04 14.95 7.51
N LEU A 205 44.33 15.39 6.45
CA LEU A 205 44.74 15.18 5.07
C LEU A 205 45.11 16.51 4.41
N GLU A 206 46.40 16.75 4.15
CA GLU A 206 46.84 17.87 3.31
C GLU A 206 46.58 17.53 1.84
N ILE A 207 45.52 18.09 1.27
CA ILE A 207 45.05 17.78 -0.07
C ILE A 207 46.04 18.36 -1.10
N SER A 208 46.41 17.58 -2.12
CA SER A 208 47.27 18.00 -3.23
C SER A 208 46.58 17.97 -4.60
N GLN A 209 45.49 17.19 -4.72
CA GLN A 209 44.62 17.11 -5.89
C GLN A 209 43.20 16.67 -5.45
N ILE A 210 42.15 17.23 -6.08
CA ILE A 210 40.75 16.84 -5.87
C ILE A 210 39.97 16.82 -7.19
N LEU A 211 39.47 15.65 -7.58
CA LEU A 211 38.78 15.45 -8.85
C LEU A 211 37.33 15.04 -8.60
N LEU A 212 36.38 15.74 -9.23
CA LEU A 212 34.95 15.49 -9.08
C LEU A 212 34.52 14.33 -9.97
N VAL A 213 34.09 13.23 -9.36
CA VAL A 213 33.56 12.04 -10.06
C VAL A 213 32.07 12.20 -10.33
N SER A 214 31.32 12.64 -9.34
CA SER A 214 29.86 12.76 -9.42
C SER A 214 29.38 13.94 -8.59
N ALA A 215 28.78 14.92 -9.26
CA ALA A 215 28.28 16.14 -8.66
C ALA A 215 26.84 15.96 -8.13
N ARG A 216 26.53 16.57 -6.98
CA ARG A 216 25.13 16.75 -6.55
C ARG A 216 24.47 17.87 -7.37
N THR A 217 23.59 17.51 -8.30
CA THR A 217 22.90 18.47 -9.19
C THR A 217 21.63 19.06 -8.61
N ALA A 218 20.91 18.32 -7.77
CA ALA A 218 19.65 18.74 -7.14
C ALA A 218 19.81 19.10 -5.65
N PRO A 219 18.92 19.95 -5.09
CA PRO A 219 18.79 20.07 -3.64
C PRO A 219 18.34 18.73 -3.02
N VAL A 220 18.64 18.56 -1.74
CA VAL A 220 18.24 17.40 -0.94
C VAL A 220 17.46 17.88 0.28
N PRO A 221 16.51 17.11 0.81
CA PRO A 221 15.63 17.53 1.91
C PRO A 221 16.36 17.72 3.25
N PHE A 222 17.55 17.15 3.39
CA PHE A 222 18.46 17.37 4.51
C PHE A 222 19.89 16.99 4.10
N SER A 223 20.92 17.51 4.76
CA SER A 223 22.27 16.99 4.56
C SER A 223 22.54 15.79 5.48
N VAL A 224 23.40 14.87 5.05
CA VAL A 224 23.76 13.76 5.93
C VAL A 224 24.61 14.22 7.11
N TYR A 225 25.29 15.36 6.98
CA TYR A 225 26.03 15.99 8.08
C TYR A 225 25.07 16.50 9.16
N GLU A 226 23.99 17.19 8.78
CA GLU A 226 22.92 17.58 9.72
C GLU A 226 22.28 16.36 10.38
N ALA A 227 21.94 15.34 9.60
CA ALA A 227 21.33 14.12 10.14
C ALA A 227 22.25 13.36 11.11
N ASP A 228 23.56 13.48 10.95
CA ASP A 228 24.56 12.85 11.82
C ASP A 228 24.93 13.72 13.03
N ALA A 229 24.87 15.05 12.90
CA ALA A 229 25.16 15.99 13.98
C ALA A 229 23.96 16.22 14.93
N ALA A 230 22.76 15.81 14.53
CA ALA A 230 21.52 15.98 15.29
C ALA A 230 21.53 15.21 16.63
N THR A 231 22.10 15.84 17.65
CA THR A 231 21.94 15.49 19.06
C THR A 231 21.47 16.76 19.79
N ASP A 232 20.51 16.63 20.71
CA ASP A 232 19.87 17.72 21.47
C ASP A 232 18.97 18.71 20.67
N GLY A 233 17.73 18.28 20.38
CA GLY A 233 16.59 19.17 20.12
C GLY A 233 16.32 19.58 18.66
N HIS A 234 17.32 19.49 17.78
CA HIS A 234 17.18 19.75 16.34
C HIS A 234 17.38 18.48 15.49
N SER A 235 16.45 17.52 15.59
CA SER A 235 16.50 16.27 14.83
C SER A 235 15.58 16.29 13.61
N ILE A 236 16.08 15.84 12.45
CA ILE A 236 15.25 15.59 11.27
C ILE A 236 14.24 14.49 11.60
N SER A 237 12.95 14.76 11.40
CA SER A 237 11.90 13.81 11.74
C SER A 237 12.04 12.46 11.03
N ASP A 238 11.69 11.37 11.72
CA ASP A 238 11.64 10.00 11.19
C ASP A 238 10.90 9.93 9.84
N ARG A 239 9.79 10.67 9.72
CA ARG A 239 8.99 10.70 8.49
C ARG A 239 9.80 11.20 7.29
N VAL A 240 10.56 12.27 7.46
CA VAL A 240 11.41 12.84 6.40
C VAL A 240 12.56 11.90 6.08
N ARG A 241 13.18 11.29 7.09
CA ARG A 241 14.27 10.32 6.91
C ARG A 241 13.82 9.07 6.15
N LEU A 242 12.73 8.44 6.58
CA LEU A 242 12.18 7.23 5.98
C LEU A 242 11.61 7.48 4.57
N ALA A 243 11.01 8.65 4.32
CA ALA A 243 10.56 9.02 2.98
C ALA A 243 11.74 9.25 2.00
N ASN A 244 12.90 9.66 2.52
CA ASN A 244 14.12 9.91 1.76
C ASN A 244 15.20 8.87 2.07
N ARG A 245 14.79 7.61 2.11
CA ARG A 245 15.57 6.49 2.66
C ARG A 245 16.98 6.36 2.09
N ILE A 246 17.19 6.59 0.79
CA ILE A 246 18.53 6.52 0.17
C ILE A 246 19.52 7.51 0.82
N LEU A 247 19.04 8.68 1.25
CA LEU A 247 19.87 9.69 1.88
C LEU A 247 20.16 9.34 3.34
N ASP A 248 19.12 8.90 4.05
CA ASP A 248 19.20 8.42 5.43
C ASP A 248 20.13 7.20 5.58
N LEU A 249 20.06 6.25 4.64
CA LEU A 249 20.95 5.08 4.59
C LEU A 249 22.43 5.44 4.47
N ARG A 250 22.78 6.68 4.14
CA ARG A 250 24.16 7.15 4.09
C ARG A 250 24.67 7.67 5.44
N THR A 251 23.82 7.82 6.45
CA THR A 251 24.23 8.20 7.81
C THR A 251 25.10 7.08 8.39
N PRO A 252 26.13 7.40 9.21
CA PRO A 252 26.91 6.39 9.92
C PRO A 252 26.03 5.44 10.74
N SER A 253 25.00 5.98 11.41
CA SER A 253 24.03 5.18 12.17
C SER A 253 23.28 4.17 11.30
N ALA A 254 22.71 4.58 10.16
CA ALA A 254 22.02 3.63 9.30
C ALA A 254 23.01 2.57 8.73
N GLN A 255 24.21 2.98 8.32
CA GLN A 255 25.25 2.04 7.87
C GLN A 255 25.60 1.01 8.95
N ALA A 256 25.79 1.44 10.20
CA ALA A 256 26.08 0.57 11.33
C ALA A 256 24.96 -0.44 11.62
N ILE A 257 23.68 -0.02 11.59
CA ILE A 257 22.52 -0.90 11.76
C ILE A 257 22.56 -2.06 10.75
N PHE A 258 22.78 -1.76 9.47
CA PHE A 258 22.76 -2.79 8.42
C PHE A 258 24.01 -3.68 8.41
N ARG A 259 25.16 -3.19 8.89
CA ARG A 259 26.33 -4.03 9.16
C ARG A 259 26.03 -5.03 10.29
N VAL A 260 25.42 -4.57 11.39
CA VAL A 260 24.98 -5.43 12.49
C VAL A 260 23.97 -6.47 12.00
N GLN A 261 22.94 -6.05 11.26
CA GLN A 261 21.95 -6.95 10.67
C GLN A 261 22.58 -8.04 9.78
N SER A 262 23.55 -7.67 8.94
CA SER A 262 24.28 -8.62 8.11
C SER A 262 25.04 -9.66 8.94
N VAL A 263 25.65 -9.25 10.06
CA VAL A 263 26.34 -10.16 10.98
C VAL A 263 25.37 -11.07 11.73
N VAL A 264 24.17 -10.59 12.11
CA VAL A 264 23.10 -11.45 12.66
C VAL A 264 22.78 -12.59 11.70
N CYS A 265 22.47 -12.27 10.44
CA CYS A 265 22.13 -13.27 9.42
C CYS A 265 23.29 -14.26 9.17
N ARG A 266 24.53 -13.77 9.09
CA ARG A 266 25.70 -14.63 8.86
C ARG A 266 25.93 -15.57 10.04
N THR A 267 25.78 -15.07 11.26
CA THR A 267 26.01 -15.86 12.48
C THR A 267 24.90 -16.91 12.66
N PHE A 268 23.65 -16.54 12.41
CA PHE A 268 22.52 -17.47 12.39
C PHE A 268 22.77 -18.65 11.44
N ARG A 269 23.11 -18.38 10.17
CA ARG A 269 23.41 -19.42 9.18
C ARG A 269 24.55 -20.32 9.63
N ARG A 270 25.71 -19.71 9.94
CA ARG A 270 26.91 -20.46 10.35
C ARG A 270 26.66 -21.34 11.57
N HIS A 271 25.99 -20.82 12.60
CA HIS A 271 25.74 -21.55 13.84
C HIS A 271 24.92 -22.82 13.63
N LEU A 272 23.93 -22.75 12.72
CA LEU A 272 23.04 -23.85 12.38
C LEU A 272 23.70 -24.83 11.40
N GLU A 273 24.40 -24.33 10.38
CA GLU A 273 25.19 -25.15 9.44
C GLU A 273 26.25 -25.99 10.15
N ASP A 274 26.98 -25.39 11.10
CA ASP A 274 27.97 -26.09 11.94
C ASP A 274 27.33 -27.22 12.79
N ARG A 275 26.00 -27.24 12.92
CA ARG A 275 25.19 -28.25 13.64
C ARG A 275 24.37 -29.13 12.71
N GLY A 276 24.70 -29.14 11.41
CA GLY A 276 24.12 -30.01 10.41
C GLY A 276 22.71 -29.63 9.97
N PHE A 277 22.31 -28.37 10.13
CA PHE A 277 21.08 -27.89 9.50
C PHE A 277 21.28 -27.66 8.00
N LEU A 278 20.22 -27.88 7.24
CA LEU A 278 20.14 -27.59 5.81
C LEU A 278 19.38 -26.28 5.55
N GLU A 279 19.97 -25.34 4.82
CA GLU A 279 19.24 -24.16 4.31
C GLU A 279 18.22 -24.62 3.26
N ILE A 280 16.95 -24.23 3.43
CA ILE A 280 15.86 -24.50 2.49
C ILE A 280 15.30 -23.18 1.92
N HIS A 281 14.67 -23.27 0.75
CA HIS A 281 14.00 -22.14 0.10
C HIS A 281 12.58 -22.52 -0.25
N THR A 282 11.61 -21.95 0.47
CA THR A 282 10.20 -22.34 0.34
C THR A 282 9.42 -21.35 -0.53
N PRO A 283 8.40 -21.82 -1.28
CA PRO A 283 7.59 -20.95 -2.10
C PRO A 283 6.83 -19.94 -1.24
N LYS A 284 6.87 -18.66 -1.65
CA LYS A 284 6.12 -17.58 -0.98
C LYS A 284 4.74 -17.35 -1.58
N LEU A 285 4.46 -17.99 -2.72
CA LEU A 285 3.14 -18.03 -3.34
C LEU A 285 2.47 -19.34 -2.96
N GLN A 286 1.28 -19.25 -2.38
CA GLN A 286 0.48 -20.38 -1.92
C GLN A 286 -0.87 -20.42 -2.63
N GLY A 287 -1.39 -21.63 -2.84
CA GLY A 287 -2.69 -21.85 -3.50
C GLY A 287 -3.90 -21.53 -2.61
N GLY A 288 -3.71 -21.42 -1.29
CA GLY A 288 -4.74 -21.13 -0.30
C GLY A 288 -4.21 -20.26 0.84
N ALA A 289 -5.12 -19.77 1.69
CA ALA A 289 -4.77 -19.01 2.89
C ALA A 289 -4.36 -20.00 3.99
N THR A 290 -3.06 -20.25 4.11
CA THR A 290 -2.58 -21.38 4.91
C THR A 290 -2.41 -21.08 6.41
N GLU A 291 -2.48 -19.81 6.80
CA GLU A 291 -2.21 -19.37 8.17
C GLU A 291 -3.34 -18.55 8.82
N GLY A 292 -4.60 -18.89 8.50
CA GLY A 292 -5.88 -18.34 9.01
C GLY A 292 -5.86 -17.24 10.09
N GLY A 293 -6.65 -16.23 9.76
CA GLY A 293 -6.60 -14.88 10.25
C GLY A 293 -6.89 -14.07 9.00
N ALA A 294 -7.94 -13.24 9.02
CA ALA A 294 -8.58 -12.67 7.83
C ALA A 294 -7.72 -11.72 6.98
N ASP A 295 -6.39 -11.75 7.15
CA ASP A 295 -5.40 -10.81 6.66
C ASP A 295 -4.20 -11.53 5.99
N VAL A 296 -4.47 -12.25 4.88
CA VAL A 296 -3.45 -12.71 3.92
C VAL A 296 -3.44 -11.84 2.67
N PHE A 297 -2.26 -11.57 2.10
CA PHE A 297 -2.20 -10.85 0.82
C PHE A 297 -2.64 -11.77 -0.31
N LYS A 298 -3.77 -11.43 -0.95
CA LYS A 298 -4.29 -12.08 -2.15
C LYS A 298 -3.74 -11.41 -3.40
N LEU A 299 -3.33 -12.20 -4.38
CA LEU A 299 -2.90 -11.76 -5.70
C LEU A 299 -3.60 -12.53 -6.81
N ASP A 300 -3.70 -11.91 -7.99
CA ASP A 300 -4.12 -12.58 -9.22
C ASP A 300 -2.91 -13.28 -9.87
N TYR A 301 -2.99 -14.60 -9.95
CA TYR A 301 -1.96 -15.48 -10.51
C TYR A 301 -2.49 -16.16 -11.78
N PHE A 302 -2.42 -15.44 -12.89
CA PHE A 302 -2.88 -15.89 -14.21
C PHE A 302 -4.37 -16.27 -14.22
N GLY A 303 -5.24 -15.43 -13.64
CA GLY A 303 -6.68 -15.66 -13.56
C GLY A 303 -7.10 -16.63 -12.44
N ARG A 304 -6.17 -16.97 -11.53
CA ARG A 304 -6.40 -17.80 -10.35
C ARG A 304 -5.97 -17.03 -9.12
N SER A 305 -6.63 -17.27 -7.99
CA SER A 305 -6.17 -16.66 -6.73
C SER A 305 -4.88 -17.35 -6.26
N ALA A 306 -3.92 -16.56 -5.83
CA ALA A 306 -2.79 -17.02 -5.02
C ALA A 306 -2.63 -16.09 -3.82
N PHE A 307 -1.92 -16.56 -2.80
CA PHE A 307 -1.72 -15.85 -1.55
C PHE A 307 -0.24 -15.78 -1.21
N LEU A 308 0.19 -14.72 -0.52
CA LEU A 308 1.54 -14.66 0.04
C LEU A 308 1.60 -15.42 1.36
N ALA A 309 2.64 -16.23 1.53
CA ALA A 309 2.87 -17.03 2.73
C ALA A 309 3.11 -16.13 3.95
N GLN A 310 2.32 -16.32 5.00
CA GLN A 310 2.49 -15.53 6.23
C GLN A 310 3.69 -15.93 7.06
N SER A 311 4.17 -17.17 6.88
CA SER A 311 5.46 -17.66 7.35
C SER A 311 5.81 -18.93 6.56
N PRO A 312 7.05 -19.45 6.64
CA PRO A 312 7.41 -20.73 6.03
C PRO A 312 7.00 -21.95 6.90
N GLN A 313 6.17 -21.77 7.93
CA GLN A 313 5.87 -22.79 8.95
C GLN A 313 5.45 -24.14 8.38
N LEU A 314 4.47 -24.17 7.49
CA LEU A 314 3.99 -25.43 6.93
C LEU A 314 5.06 -26.12 6.09
N ALA A 315 5.80 -25.35 5.31
CA ALA A 315 6.83 -25.89 4.41
C ALA A 315 8.02 -26.45 5.20
N LYS A 316 8.47 -25.77 6.27
CA LYS A 316 9.57 -26.28 7.11
C LYS A 316 9.17 -27.58 7.84
N GLN A 317 7.92 -27.72 8.29
CA GLN A 317 7.43 -28.98 8.87
C GLN A 317 7.28 -30.10 7.84
N MET A 318 6.81 -29.78 6.62
CA MET A 318 6.79 -30.74 5.51
C MET A 318 8.20 -31.23 5.17
N CYS A 319 9.23 -30.38 5.27
CA CYS A 319 10.61 -30.83 5.12
C CYS A 319 11.02 -31.84 6.21
N ILE A 320 10.63 -31.61 7.47
CA ILE A 320 10.87 -32.61 8.52
C ILE A 320 10.21 -33.94 8.19
N SER A 321 8.97 -33.90 7.69
CA SER A 321 8.25 -35.10 7.24
C SER A 321 8.89 -35.76 6.02
N ALA A 322 9.69 -35.03 5.24
CA ALA A 322 10.42 -35.52 4.08
C ALA A 322 11.87 -35.94 4.44
N ASP A 323 12.10 -36.38 5.67
CA ASP A 323 13.39 -36.85 6.20
C ASP A 323 14.52 -35.80 6.20
N PHE A 324 14.20 -34.50 6.20
CA PHE A 324 15.17 -33.46 6.51
C PHE A 324 15.17 -33.20 8.03
N PRO A 325 16.10 -33.76 8.82
CA PRO A 325 15.99 -33.76 10.28
C PRO A 325 16.16 -32.37 10.91
N ARG A 326 16.81 -31.44 10.19
CA ARG A 326 17.16 -30.10 10.66
C ARG A 326 17.19 -29.15 9.47
N VAL A 327 16.31 -28.16 9.46
CA VAL A 327 16.20 -27.18 8.36
C VAL A 327 16.13 -25.77 8.89
N PHE A 328 16.65 -24.81 8.12
CA PHE A 328 16.44 -23.39 8.38
C PHE A 328 16.16 -22.63 7.10
N GLU A 329 15.52 -21.48 7.21
CA GLU A 329 15.28 -20.56 6.11
C GLU A 329 15.52 -19.12 6.56
N VAL A 330 16.18 -18.33 5.70
CA VAL A 330 16.24 -16.88 5.83
C VAL A 330 15.53 -16.28 4.63
N GLY A 331 14.33 -15.74 4.82
CA GLY A 331 13.48 -15.34 3.71
C GLY A 331 12.37 -14.35 4.09
N PRO A 332 11.64 -13.81 3.10
CA PRO A 332 10.57 -12.85 3.35
C PRO A 332 9.35 -13.51 3.98
N VAL A 333 8.71 -12.75 4.86
CA VAL A 333 7.52 -13.09 5.65
C VAL A 333 6.50 -11.96 5.51
N PHE A 334 5.23 -12.29 5.30
CA PHE A 334 4.19 -11.33 4.98
C PHE A 334 3.07 -11.31 6.02
N ARG A 335 2.69 -10.14 6.54
CA ARG A 335 1.54 -10.00 7.44
C ARG A 335 0.61 -8.96 6.84
N ALA A 336 -0.63 -9.33 6.49
CA ALA A 336 -1.55 -8.38 5.85
C ALA A 336 -2.39 -7.59 6.87
N GLU A 337 -2.13 -7.74 8.17
CA GLU A 337 -2.80 -6.98 9.22
C GLU A 337 -2.62 -5.48 8.99
N ASN A 338 -3.72 -4.73 9.05
CA ASN A 338 -3.70 -3.27 8.88
C ASN A 338 -3.21 -2.55 10.16
N SER A 339 -1.99 -2.91 10.60
CA SER A 339 -1.38 -2.40 11.82
C SER A 339 -0.23 -1.45 11.48
N ASN A 340 -0.40 -0.17 11.79
CA ASN A 340 0.61 0.86 11.53
C ASN A 340 1.22 1.39 12.83
N THR A 341 1.92 0.53 13.55
CA THR A 341 2.64 0.88 14.80
C THR A 341 4.16 0.96 14.53
N PRO A 342 4.97 1.43 15.49
CA PRO A 342 6.44 1.35 15.41
C PRO A 342 7.00 -0.08 15.42
N ARG A 343 6.16 -1.12 15.54
CA ARG A 343 6.58 -2.51 15.79
C ARG A 343 6.07 -3.51 14.76
N HIS A 344 5.23 -3.05 13.83
CA HIS A 344 4.64 -3.89 12.80
C HIS A 344 5.12 -3.42 11.43
N MET A 345 5.36 -4.42 10.58
CA MET A 345 5.60 -4.27 9.16
C MET A 345 4.76 -5.31 8.43
N THR A 346 4.39 -5.01 7.20
CA THR A 346 3.60 -5.92 6.36
C THR A 346 4.47 -6.92 5.59
N GLU A 347 5.76 -6.60 5.43
CA GLU A 347 6.78 -7.46 4.86
C GLU A 347 8.06 -7.28 5.70
N PHE A 348 8.66 -8.39 6.13
CA PHE A 348 9.89 -8.43 6.91
C PHE A 348 10.68 -9.71 6.63
N THR A 349 11.89 -9.84 7.16
CA THR A 349 12.73 -11.02 6.98
C THR A 349 12.64 -11.96 8.17
N GLY A 350 12.19 -13.20 7.94
CA GLY A 350 12.19 -14.27 8.93
C GLY A 350 13.52 -15.03 8.96
N LEU A 351 13.96 -15.39 10.17
CA LEU A 351 14.98 -16.39 10.45
C LEU A 351 14.25 -17.59 11.07
N ASP A 352 13.94 -18.57 10.23
CA ASP A 352 13.15 -19.72 10.60
C ASP A 352 14.02 -20.95 10.74
N LEU A 353 13.72 -21.80 11.72
CA LEU A 353 14.31 -23.13 11.86
C LEU A 353 13.28 -24.14 12.33
N GLU A 354 13.49 -25.39 11.97
CA GLU A 354 12.72 -26.55 12.41
C GLU A 354 13.67 -27.74 12.57
N MET A 355 13.46 -28.56 13.61
CA MET A 355 14.22 -29.79 13.79
C MET A 355 13.39 -30.91 14.39
N ALA A 356 13.71 -32.14 13.99
CA ALA A 356 13.26 -33.33 14.68
C ALA A 356 13.82 -33.36 16.11
N ILE A 357 12.99 -33.80 17.06
CA ILE A 357 13.33 -33.93 18.49
C ILE A 357 13.30 -35.40 18.89
N ASP A 358 14.17 -35.80 19.81
CA ASP A 358 14.26 -37.18 20.24
C ASP A 358 13.31 -37.49 21.40
N ARG A 359 13.22 -36.57 22.38
CA ARG A 359 12.49 -36.80 23.64
C ARG A 359 11.65 -35.63 24.09
N HIS A 360 12.13 -34.40 23.91
CA HIS A 360 11.47 -33.21 24.46
C HIS A 360 11.71 -31.97 23.62
N TYR A 361 10.70 -31.10 23.47
CA TYR A 361 10.81 -29.85 22.71
C TYR A 361 11.88 -28.88 23.25
N HIS A 362 12.31 -29.09 24.51
CA HIS A 362 13.42 -28.33 25.10
C HIS A 362 14.73 -28.52 24.33
N GLU A 363 14.90 -29.62 23.58
CA GLU A 363 16.05 -29.81 22.69
C GLU A 363 16.15 -28.69 21.65
N ALA A 364 15.04 -28.35 21.00
CA ALA A 364 14.98 -27.22 20.06
C ALA A 364 15.15 -25.89 20.78
N MET A 365 14.49 -25.70 21.93
CA MET A 365 14.61 -24.50 22.75
C MET A 365 16.07 -24.20 23.15
N TRP A 366 16.81 -25.20 23.65
CA TRP A 366 18.23 -25.01 24.02
C TRP A 366 19.12 -24.69 22.83
N LEU A 367 18.83 -25.27 21.66
CA LEU A 367 19.54 -24.94 20.44
C LEU A 367 19.29 -23.49 20.02
N ILE A 368 18.02 -23.04 20.06
CA ILE A 368 17.67 -21.66 19.71
C ILE A 368 18.33 -20.68 20.70
N ASP A 369 18.31 -21.00 21.99
CA ASP A 369 19.00 -20.22 23.03
C ASP A 369 20.51 -20.07 22.74
N ALA A 370 21.17 -21.19 22.40
CA ALA A 370 22.58 -21.19 22.04
C ALA A 370 22.86 -20.38 20.76
N THR A 371 21.94 -20.42 19.79
CA THR A 371 22.04 -19.66 18.53
C THR A 371 21.95 -18.16 18.79
N LEU A 372 20.98 -17.71 19.60
CA LEU A 372 20.82 -16.30 19.98
C LEU A 372 22.03 -15.79 20.77
N LYS A 373 22.53 -16.55 21.74
CA LYS A 373 23.74 -16.20 22.50
C LYS A 373 24.98 -16.07 21.61
N ASP A 374 25.12 -16.93 20.61
CA ASP A 374 26.24 -16.85 19.67
C ASP A 374 26.15 -15.60 18.77
N ILE A 375 24.92 -15.21 18.38
CA ILE A 375 24.65 -13.93 17.72
C ILE A 375 25.08 -12.78 18.63
N PHE A 376 24.60 -12.72 19.87
CA PHE A 376 24.94 -11.64 20.82
C PHE A 376 26.46 -11.53 21.01
N LYS A 377 27.12 -12.66 21.29
CA LYS A 377 28.57 -12.72 21.45
C LYS A 377 29.32 -12.25 20.19
N THR A 378 28.88 -12.69 19.01
CA THR A 378 29.54 -12.32 17.75
C THR A 378 29.38 -10.83 17.44
N LEU A 379 28.19 -10.26 17.68
CA LEU A 379 27.96 -8.83 17.49
C LEU A 379 28.88 -7.98 18.37
N TYR A 380 28.97 -8.27 19.65
CA TYR A 380 29.80 -7.48 20.57
C TYR A 380 31.31 -7.67 20.36
N ASN A 381 31.73 -8.79 19.75
CA ASN A 381 33.11 -9.04 19.38
C ASN A 381 33.50 -8.40 18.04
N CYS A 382 32.63 -8.47 17.04
CA CYS A 382 32.95 -8.08 15.66
C CYS A 382 32.46 -6.67 15.28
N ASN A 383 31.39 -6.18 15.91
CA ASN A 383 30.70 -4.94 15.55
C ASN A 383 30.74 -3.88 16.66
N ARG A 384 31.67 -4.00 17.63
CA ARG A 384 31.80 -3.04 18.74
C ARG A 384 31.83 -1.59 18.26
N LYS A 385 32.66 -1.28 17.26
CA LYS A 385 32.76 0.06 16.65
C LYS A 385 31.45 0.55 16.03
N ASP A 386 30.69 -0.34 15.39
CA ASP A 386 29.39 0.00 14.79
C ASP A 386 28.37 0.30 15.90
N ILE A 387 28.34 -0.52 16.96
CA ILE A 387 27.46 -0.32 18.14
C ILE A 387 27.79 0.98 18.86
N ASP A 388 29.07 1.28 19.09
CA ASP A 388 29.48 2.51 19.76
C ASP A 388 29.14 3.75 18.93
N THR A 389 29.25 3.67 17.60
CA THR A 389 28.75 4.71 16.68
C THR A 389 27.26 4.95 16.87
N LEU A 390 26.47 3.87 16.98
CA LEU A 390 25.02 3.96 17.14
C LEU A 390 24.58 4.64 18.42
N LYS A 391 25.31 4.42 19.53
CA LYS A 391 24.99 4.99 20.85
C LYS A 391 24.97 6.51 20.89
N HIS A 392 25.59 7.17 19.91
CA HIS A 392 25.51 8.63 19.76
C HIS A 392 24.09 9.09 19.37
N HIS A 393 23.39 8.30 18.54
CA HIS A 393 22.05 8.62 18.01
C HIS A 393 20.93 7.86 18.71
N PHE A 394 21.22 6.64 19.16
CA PHE A 394 20.32 5.76 19.88
C PHE A 394 21.00 5.39 21.20
N PRO A 395 20.98 6.26 22.24
CA PRO A 395 21.63 5.95 23.51
C PRO A 395 20.98 4.71 24.16
N HIS A 396 21.77 3.64 24.31
CA HIS A 396 21.34 2.38 24.93
C HIS A 396 22.49 1.70 25.67
N ASP A 397 22.13 0.87 26.66
CA ASP A 397 23.08 -0.01 27.35
C ASP A 397 23.36 -1.26 26.51
N ASP A 398 24.50 -1.92 26.76
CA ASP A 398 24.74 -3.24 26.16
C ASP A 398 23.74 -4.27 26.70
N LEU A 399 23.24 -5.14 25.82
CA LEU A 399 22.39 -6.26 26.16
C LEU A 399 23.08 -7.17 27.17
N VAL A 400 22.42 -7.46 28.28
CA VAL A 400 22.91 -8.38 29.30
C VAL A 400 22.21 -9.74 29.16
N TRP A 401 22.99 -10.81 29.02
CA TRP A 401 22.49 -12.19 29.06
C TRP A 401 23.34 -13.06 29.98
N LEU A 402 22.76 -14.14 30.49
CA LEU A 402 23.43 -15.09 31.39
C LEU A 402 23.86 -16.36 30.65
N ASP A 403 24.90 -17.03 31.15
CA ASP A 403 25.33 -18.34 30.63
C ASP A 403 24.20 -19.36 30.75
N GLU A 404 23.53 -19.39 31.90
CA GLU A 404 22.28 -20.12 32.11
C GLU A 404 21.09 -19.17 31.94
N THR A 405 20.34 -19.30 30.85
CA THR A 405 19.19 -18.42 30.57
C THR A 405 18.07 -18.70 31.57
N PRO A 406 17.54 -17.68 32.27
CA PRO A 406 16.37 -17.86 33.10
C PRO A 406 15.19 -18.35 32.25
N ARG A 407 14.64 -19.51 32.63
CA ARG A 407 13.43 -20.06 32.06
C ARG A 407 12.31 -19.96 33.09
N ILE A 408 11.28 -19.22 32.75
CA ILE A 408 10.13 -18.94 33.60
C ILE A 408 8.90 -19.49 32.87
N THR A 409 8.01 -20.18 33.58
CA THR A 409 6.73 -20.60 32.98
C THR A 409 5.78 -19.42 32.82
N PHE A 410 4.82 -19.49 31.90
CA PHE A 410 3.82 -18.44 31.69
C PHE A 410 3.09 -18.10 32.99
N ALA A 411 2.68 -19.13 33.74
CA ALA A 411 2.06 -18.98 35.06
C ALA A 411 2.97 -18.27 36.08
N GLU A 412 4.26 -18.60 36.13
CA GLU A 412 5.22 -17.88 36.98
C GLU A 412 5.42 -16.42 36.54
N GLY A 413 5.37 -16.15 35.23
CA GLY A 413 5.41 -14.80 34.66
C GLY A 413 4.18 -13.97 35.04
N VAL A 414 2.99 -14.53 34.88
CA VAL A 414 1.72 -13.92 35.30
C VAL A 414 1.71 -13.67 36.80
N LYS A 415 2.18 -14.62 37.60
CA LYS A 415 2.33 -14.45 39.04
C LYS A 415 3.26 -13.28 39.38
N LEU A 416 4.44 -13.21 38.76
CA LEU A 416 5.39 -12.12 38.98
C LEU A 416 4.77 -10.76 38.60
N LEU A 417 4.01 -10.72 37.51
CA LEU A 417 3.32 -9.52 37.03
C LEU A 417 2.25 -9.07 38.03
N ASN A 418 1.38 -9.98 38.48
CA ASN A 418 0.31 -9.71 39.44
C ASN A 418 0.86 -9.32 40.83
N GLU A 419 1.92 -9.97 41.29
CA GLU A 419 2.60 -9.63 42.56
C GLU A 419 3.23 -8.23 42.53
N SER A 420 3.60 -7.72 41.34
CA SER A 420 4.11 -6.35 41.19
C SER A 420 3.03 -5.26 41.31
N GLY A 421 1.76 -5.66 41.42
CA GLY A 421 0.60 -4.76 41.43
C GLY A 421 0.18 -4.26 40.04
N TRP A 422 0.66 -4.90 38.97
CA TRP A 422 0.24 -4.58 37.61
C TRP A 422 -1.17 -5.10 37.34
N THR A 423 -1.97 -4.34 36.58
CA THR A 423 -3.32 -4.71 36.17
C THR A 423 -3.53 -4.45 34.68
N ASN A 424 -4.48 -5.17 34.10
CA ASN A 424 -5.02 -4.93 32.76
C ASN A 424 -5.67 -3.53 32.66
N ASP A 425 -5.98 -3.10 31.44
CA ASP A 425 -6.59 -1.79 31.17
C ASP A 425 -7.98 -1.64 31.81
N ASP A 426 -8.67 -2.74 32.09
CA ASP A 426 -9.95 -2.80 32.80
C ASP A 426 -9.81 -2.89 34.33
N GLY A 427 -8.58 -2.89 34.85
CA GLY A 427 -8.27 -3.02 36.27
C GLY A 427 -8.26 -4.46 36.81
N SER A 428 -8.48 -5.47 35.97
CA SER A 428 -8.37 -6.88 36.36
C SER A 428 -6.91 -7.33 36.51
N GLN A 429 -6.69 -8.44 37.23
CA GLN A 429 -5.40 -9.13 37.25
C GLN A 429 -5.21 -9.93 35.96
N GLN A 430 -3.95 -10.15 35.56
CA GLN A 430 -3.64 -10.99 34.41
C GLN A 430 -4.04 -12.44 34.71
N SER A 431 -4.73 -13.06 33.76
CA SER A 431 -5.09 -14.48 33.79
C SER A 431 -3.93 -15.33 33.27
N GLU A 432 -3.76 -16.53 33.84
CA GLU A 432 -2.80 -17.54 33.35
C GLU A 432 -3.28 -18.24 32.06
N HIS A 433 -4.53 -18.01 31.67
CA HIS A 433 -5.17 -18.63 30.50
C HIS A 433 -5.34 -17.68 29.32
N ASP A 434 -5.12 -16.38 29.53
CA ASP A 434 -5.20 -15.35 28.51
C ASP A 434 -3.79 -14.89 28.14
N ASP A 435 -3.63 -14.42 26.91
CA ASP A 435 -2.34 -13.95 26.40
C ASP A 435 -1.88 -12.65 27.09
N LEU A 436 -0.58 -12.37 27.05
CA LEU A 436 0.03 -11.19 27.68
C LEU A 436 -0.09 -9.94 26.81
N PRO A 437 -0.94 -8.96 27.17
CA PRO A 437 -0.99 -7.73 26.39
C PRO A 437 0.38 -7.07 26.39
N THR A 438 0.72 -6.40 25.29
CA THR A 438 2.01 -5.73 25.08
C THR A 438 2.53 -4.98 26.34
N ARG A 439 1.66 -4.23 27.05
CA ARG A 439 2.02 -3.56 28.31
C ARG A 439 2.52 -4.53 29.40
N GLY A 440 1.84 -5.66 29.57
CA GLY A 440 2.21 -6.72 30.50
C GLY A 440 3.57 -7.31 30.17
N GLU A 441 3.85 -7.59 28.89
CA GLU A 441 5.15 -8.14 28.46
C GLU A 441 6.35 -7.26 28.83
N ARG A 442 6.26 -5.93 28.62
CA ARG A 442 7.38 -5.04 29.03
C ARG A 442 7.55 -5.03 30.54
N ARG A 443 6.42 -4.97 31.26
CA ARG A 443 6.48 -4.96 32.71
C ARG A 443 7.10 -6.25 33.24
N LEU A 444 6.77 -7.40 32.64
CA LEU A 444 7.38 -8.67 32.96
C LEU A 444 8.89 -8.64 32.68
N GLY A 445 9.33 -8.12 31.53
CA GLY A 445 10.76 -7.94 31.23
C GLY A 445 11.50 -7.06 32.25
N GLU A 446 10.90 -5.94 32.68
CA GLU A 446 11.46 -5.09 33.75
C GLU A 446 11.62 -5.85 35.07
N LEU A 447 10.64 -6.66 35.44
CA LEU A 447 10.65 -7.47 36.67
C LEU A 447 11.71 -8.58 36.59
N VAL A 448 11.86 -9.21 35.43
CA VAL A 448 12.92 -10.19 35.17
C VAL A 448 14.29 -9.52 35.26
N LYS A 449 14.49 -8.35 34.66
CA LYS A 449 15.74 -7.58 34.78
C LYS A 449 16.06 -7.20 36.22
N GLN A 450 15.05 -6.80 36.99
CA GLN A 450 15.23 -6.48 38.42
C GLN A 450 15.59 -7.72 39.26
N LYS A 451 14.99 -8.87 38.96
CA LYS A 451 15.13 -10.10 39.76
C LYS A 451 16.37 -10.91 39.39
N TYR A 452 16.67 -11.03 38.09
CA TYR A 452 17.69 -11.92 37.55
C TYR A 452 18.85 -11.17 36.88
N HIS A 453 18.80 -9.83 36.80
CA HIS A 453 19.85 -8.99 36.21
C HIS A 453 20.20 -9.37 34.76
N THR A 454 19.19 -9.71 33.97
CA THR A 454 19.31 -10.05 32.54
C THR A 454 18.24 -9.35 31.72
N ASP A 455 18.57 -9.01 30.47
CA ASP A 455 17.63 -8.49 29.48
C ASP A 455 16.98 -9.62 28.67
N TYR A 456 17.57 -10.82 28.71
CA TYR A 456 17.18 -11.97 27.91
C TYR A 456 16.74 -13.15 28.79
N TYR A 457 15.57 -13.71 28.50
CA TYR A 457 14.96 -14.85 29.20
C TYR A 457 14.00 -15.64 28.30
N ILE A 458 13.63 -16.83 28.75
CA ILE A 458 12.68 -17.72 28.06
C ILE A 458 11.38 -17.79 28.87
N LEU A 459 10.25 -17.50 28.22
CA LEU A 459 8.93 -17.76 28.77
C LEU A 459 8.40 -19.08 28.18
N ASP A 460 8.15 -20.08 29.02
CA ASP A 460 7.79 -21.44 28.64
C ASP A 460 6.34 -21.77 29.05
N LYS A 461 5.71 -22.79 28.47
CA LYS A 461 4.38 -23.30 28.87
C LYS A 461 3.23 -22.29 28.73
N PHE A 462 3.05 -21.74 27.53
CA PHE A 462 1.95 -20.81 27.25
C PHE A 462 0.56 -21.46 27.24
N PRO A 463 -0.50 -20.68 27.50
CA PRO A 463 -1.87 -21.16 27.45
C PRO A 463 -2.28 -21.56 26.02
N ALA A 464 -3.05 -22.63 25.90
CA ALA A 464 -3.48 -23.18 24.61
C ALA A 464 -4.34 -22.22 23.80
N ALA A 465 -5.13 -21.37 24.46
CA ALA A 465 -5.99 -20.38 23.81
C ALA A 465 -5.21 -19.28 23.07
N ALA A 466 -3.96 -19.04 23.45
CA ALA A 466 -3.09 -18.01 22.87
C ALA A 466 -2.19 -18.54 21.73
N ARG A 467 -2.26 -19.84 21.40
CA ARG A 467 -1.33 -20.49 20.49
C ARG A 467 -1.99 -21.03 19.22
N PRO A 468 -1.26 -21.08 18.09
CA PRO A 468 -1.78 -21.65 16.85
C PRO A 468 -2.16 -23.13 16.99
N PHE A 469 -3.03 -23.61 16.09
CA PHE A 469 -3.60 -24.96 16.12
C PHE A 469 -2.57 -26.10 16.05
N TYR A 470 -1.43 -25.87 15.42
CA TYR A 470 -0.35 -26.86 15.28
C TYR A 470 0.51 -27.01 16.54
N THR A 471 0.22 -26.25 17.60
CA THR A 471 0.99 -26.28 18.85
C THR A 471 0.61 -27.51 19.68
N MET A 472 1.60 -28.31 20.06
CA MET A 472 1.38 -29.52 20.86
C MET A 472 0.92 -29.17 22.29
N PRO A 473 -0.23 -29.69 22.78
CA PRO A 473 -0.66 -29.52 24.17
C PRO A 473 0.31 -30.18 25.16
N ASP A 474 0.35 -29.69 26.41
CA ASP A 474 1.10 -30.36 27.47
C ASP A 474 0.41 -31.69 27.86
N PRO A 475 1.18 -32.77 28.07
CA PRO A 475 0.61 -34.08 28.39
C PRO A 475 -0.09 -34.15 29.76
N LYS A 476 0.18 -33.20 30.67
CA LYS A 476 -0.38 -33.18 32.05
C LYS A 476 -1.53 -32.19 32.20
N ASP A 477 -1.58 -31.14 31.40
CA ASP A 477 -2.64 -30.12 31.42
C ASP A 477 -2.93 -29.61 30.00
N GLY A 478 -4.11 -29.95 29.47
CA GLY A 478 -4.51 -29.57 28.12
C GLY A 478 -4.81 -28.07 27.94
N ASN A 479 -4.83 -27.28 29.02
CA ASN A 479 -5.00 -25.82 28.94
C ASN A 479 -3.69 -25.08 28.67
N ILE A 480 -2.55 -25.78 28.72
CA ILE A 480 -1.23 -25.24 28.40
C ILE A 480 -0.60 -26.06 27.27
N THR A 481 0.45 -25.51 26.68
CA THR A 481 1.10 -26.09 25.50
C THR A 481 2.60 -26.25 25.71
N ASN A 482 3.21 -27.13 24.91
CA ASN A 482 4.66 -27.25 24.76
C ASN A 482 5.19 -26.18 23.80
N SER A 483 4.94 -24.91 24.13
CA SER A 483 5.42 -23.75 23.40
C SER A 483 6.20 -22.81 24.30
N PHE A 484 7.07 -22.02 23.70
CA PHE A 484 7.95 -21.07 24.37
C PHE A 484 8.11 -19.84 23.49
N ASP A 485 8.30 -18.69 24.13
CA ASP A 485 8.77 -17.48 23.47
C ASP A 485 10.12 -17.07 24.08
N PHE A 486 11.05 -16.70 23.19
CA PHE A 486 12.22 -15.94 23.57
C PHE A 486 11.79 -14.49 23.73
N MET A 487 11.66 -14.05 24.97
CA MET A 487 10.99 -12.80 25.24
C MET A 487 11.92 -11.61 25.05
N GLU A 488 11.62 -10.90 23.97
CA GLU A 488 11.62 -9.44 23.86
C GLU A 488 10.34 -9.00 23.09
N ARG A 489 9.19 -8.96 23.80
CA ARG A 489 7.80 -8.59 23.37
C ARG A 489 7.22 -9.24 22.06
N MET A 490 6.03 -9.88 22.15
CA MET A 490 4.83 -10.00 21.24
C MET A 490 4.23 -11.41 20.91
N GLU A 491 2.89 -11.40 20.66
CA GLU A 491 1.83 -12.45 20.62
C GLU A 491 1.28 -12.91 19.22
N ALA A 492 0.38 -13.93 19.16
CA ALA A 492 -0.24 -14.55 17.94
C ALA A 492 -1.70 -15.10 18.08
N GLN A 493 -2.34 -15.56 16.96
CA GLN A 493 -3.73 -16.10 16.84
C GLN A 493 -3.87 -17.33 15.88
N GLY A 494 -5.09 -17.91 15.72
CA GLY A 494 -5.39 -19.25 15.12
C GLY A 494 -6.45 -19.36 13.96
N MET A 495 -6.83 -20.61 13.58
CA MET A 495 -7.12 -21.06 12.19
C MET A 495 -8.24 -22.12 11.92
N ASP A 496 -8.60 -22.32 10.63
CA ASP A 496 -9.56 -23.30 10.06
C ASP A 496 -8.87 -24.47 9.27
N PRO A 497 -9.21 -25.77 9.47
CA PRO A 497 -8.49 -26.93 8.90
C PRO A 497 -8.67 -27.27 7.40
N ASP A 498 -9.73 -26.83 6.71
CA ASP A 498 -10.03 -27.31 5.33
C ASP A 498 -9.05 -26.79 4.26
N ASP A 499 -8.31 -25.72 4.57
CA ASP A 499 -7.31 -25.08 3.70
C ASP A 499 -5.92 -25.77 3.73
N LEU A 500 -5.74 -26.80 4.57
CA LEU A 500 -4.45 -27.39 4.92
C LEU A 500 -4.20 -28.80 4.36
N LYS A 501 -4.90 -29.22 3.30
CA LYS A 501 -4.88 -30.63 2.83
C LYS A 501 -3.48 -31.17 2.53
N GLU A 502 -2.63 -30.41 1.86
CA GLU A 502 -1.24 -30.82 1.56
C GLU A 502 -0.39 -30.94 2.83
N TYR A 503 -0.60 -30.01 3.78
CA TYR A 503 0.08 -30.02 5.08
C TYR A 503 -0.36 -31.22 5.93
N VAL A 504 -1.66 -31.50 6.04
CA VAL A 504 -2.18 -32.66 6.78
C VAL A 504 -1.70 -33.98 6.15
N GLN A 505 -1.68 -34.06 4.82
CA GLN A 505 -1.20 -35.25 4.11
C GLN A 505 0.26 -35.58 4.41
N ALA A 506 1.12 -34.58 4.63
CA ALA A 506 2.50 -34.83 5.03
C ALA A 506 2.57 -35.64 6.35
N PHE A 507 1.78 -35.27 7.37
CA PHE A 507 1.76 -36.00 8.64
C PHE A 507 1.05 -37.36 8.57
N GLU A 508 0.09 -37.54 7.66
CA GLU A 508 -0.51 -38.86 7.39
C GLU A 508 0.53 -39.87 6.88
N TRP A 509 1.59 -39.38 6.23
CA TRP A 509 2.71 -40.21 5.75
C TRP A 509 3.82 -40.41 6.78
N VAL A 510 3.53 -40.10 8.05
CA VAL A 510 4.41 -40.17 9.22
C VAL A 510 5.45 -39.05 9.21
N ALA A 511 5.42 -38.21 10.25
CA ALA A 511 6.49 -37.27 10.56
C ALA A 511 7.08 -37.59 11.95
N PRO A 512 8.40 -37.43 12.16
CA PRO A 512 8.97 -37.53 13.49
C PRO A 512 8.46 -36.39 14.39
N PRO A 513 8.50 -36.55 15.73
CA PRO A 513 8.33 -35.42 16.64
C PRO A 513 9.31 -34.30 16.27
N HIS A 514 8.85 -33.05 16.28
CA HIS A 514 9.67 -31.90 15.88
C HIS A 514 9.25 -30.63 16.62
N ALA A 515 10.16 -29.65 16.63
CA ALA A 515 9.93 -28.31 17.14
C ALA A 515 10.83 -27.31 16.42
N GLY A 516 10.42 -26.06 16.40
CA GLY A 516 11.10 -24.99 15.68
C GLY A 516 10.73 -23.60 16.19
N ALA A 517 11.24 -22.59 15.50
CA ALA A 517 10.95 -21.19 15.77
C ALA A 517 11.02 -20.35 14.48
N GLY A 518 10.37 -19.18 14.53
CA GLY A 518 10.55 -18.10 13.56
C GLY A 518 10.94 -16.83 14.29
N ILE A 519 12.04 -16.21 13.87
CA ILE A 519 12.58 -14.99 14.49
C ILE A 519 12.53 -13.86 13.45
N GLY A 520 11.87 -12.75 13.76
CA GLY A 520 11.90 -11.57 12.89
C GLY A 520 13.26 -10.87 12.95
N LEU A 521 14.01 -10.86 11.85
CA LEU A 521 15.36 -10.28 11.77
C LEU A 521 15.37 -8.81 12.21
N GLU A 522 14.50 -8.00 11.63
CA GLU A 522 14.41 -6.57 11.92
C GLU A 522 14.05 -6.34 13.38
N ARG A 523 13.23 -7.22 13.96
CA ARG A 523 12.80 -7.11 15.35
C ARG A 523 13.95 -7.43 16.29
N LEU A 524 14.66 -8.53 16.07
CA LEU A 524 15.85 -8.91 16.82
C LEU A 524 16.88 -7.77 16.81
N VAL A 525 17.18 -7.21 15.64
CA VAL A 525 18.13 -6.08 15.52
C VAL A 525 17.62 -4.82 16.23
N ALA A 526 16.33 -4.49 16.08
CA ALA A 526 15.76 -3.29 16.70
C ALA A 526 15.73 -3.36 18.23
N LEU A 527 15.63 -4.56 18.80
CA LEU A 527 15.62 -4.78 20.24
C LEU A 527 17.04 -4.78 20.83
N ILE A 528 17.99 -5.52 20.22
CA ILE A 528 19.40 -5.52 20.64
C ILE A 528 19.99 -4.10 20.68
N LEU A 529 19.58 -3.24 19.75
CA LEU A 529 20.10 -1.87 19.58
C LEU A 529 19.17 -0.79 20.14
N ASP A 530 18.04 -1.16 20.78
CA ASP A 530 16.99 -0.27 21.29
C ASP A 530 16.61 0.88 20.32
N LEU A 531 16.27 0.55 19.08
CA LEU A 531 16.00 1.55 18.03
C LEU A 531 14.65 2.28 18.18
N GLY A 532 13.77 1.81 19.08
CA GLY A 532 12.43 2.35 19.31
C GLY A 532 11.40 2.15 18.18
N ASN A 533 11.83 2.05 16.93
CA ASN A 533 10.99 1.86 15.74
C ASN A 533 11.61 0.83 14.79
N LEU A 534 10.85 -0.22 14.49
CA LEU A 534 11.24 -1.36 13.65
C LEU A 534 11.67 -0.94 12.24
N ARG A 535 11.12 0.17 11.72
CA ARG A 535 11.45 0.70 10.39
C ARG A 535 12.93 1.08 10.25
N TYR A 536 13.62 1.42 11.35
CA TYR A 536 15.06 1.69 11.31
C TYR A 536 15.87 0.47 10.92
N ALA A 537 15.48 -0.71 11.41
CA ALA A 537 16.09 -1.98 11.09
C ALA A 537 15.68 -2.56 9.72
N SER A 538 14.72 -1.95 9.00
CA SER A 538 14.33 -2.41 7.66
C SER A 538 14.94 -1.50 6.58
N LEU A 539 15.70 -2.07 5.63
CA LEU A 539 16.39 -1.28 4.61
C LEU A 539 15.42 -0.41 3.81
N PHE A 540 14.30 -1.00 3.39
CA PHE A 540 13.18 -0.33 2.74
C PHE A 540 11.86 -0.83 3.35
N SER A 541 11.44 -0.19 4.44
CA SER A 541 10.26 -0.62 5.21
C SER A 541 8.99 -0.74 4.35
N ARG A 542 8.18 -1.74 4.69
CA ARG A 542 6.84 -1.94 4.15
C ARG A 542 5.83 -2.01 5.27
N ASP A 543 4.82 -1.17 5.17
CA ASP A 543 3.69 -1.03 6.08
C ASP A 543 2.43 -0.71 5.26
N PRO A 544 1.23 -0.64 5.89
CA PRO A 544 -0.01 -0.40 5.16
C PRO A 544 -0.07 0.92 4.37
N LYS A 545 0.88 1.85 4.59
CA LYS A 545 0.95 3.17 3.93
C LYS A 545 2.09 3.29 2.92
N SER A 546 2.83 2.21 2.67
CA SER A 546 4.04 2.24 1.85
C SER A 546 3.79 2.39 0.35
N PHE A 547 2.58 2.07 -0.12
CA PHE A 547 2.17 2.28 -1.51
C PHE A 547 1.13 3.39 -1.60
N PRO A 548 1.14 4.19 -2.69
CA PRO A 548 0.12 5.21 -2.89
C PRO A 548 -1.25 4.53 -2.91
N ALA A 549 -2.19 5.08 -2.15
CA ALA A 549 -3.58 4.73 -2.33
C ALA A 549 -3.92 4.96 -3.82
N LYS A 550 -4.59 3.99 -4.46
CA LYS A 550 -5.16 4.26 -5.79
C LYS A 550 -6.00 5.52 -5.65
N LYS A 551 -5.65 6.58 -6.37
CA LYS A 551 -6.53 7.76 -6.46
C LYS A 551 -7.86 7.23 -7.00
N GLU A 552 -8.90 7.35 -6.19
CA GLU A 552 -10.24 7.07 -6.67
C GLU A 552 -10.49 7.93 -7.92
N PRO A 553 -11.16 7.39 -8.96
CA PRO A 553 -11.60 8.23 -10.05
C PRO A 553 -12.40 9.40 -9.47
N ASN A 554 -12.08 10.63 -9.87
CA ASN A 554 -12.84 11.80 -9.43
C ASN A 554 -14.34 11.53 -9.66
N LEU A 555 -15.13 11.58 -8.58
CA LEU A 555 -16.59 11.50 -8.66
C LEU A 555 -17.10 12.56 -9.64
N ARG A 556 -18.17 12.25 -10.38
CA ARG A 556 -18.79 13.21 -11.30
C ARG A 556 -19.48 14.36 -10.55
N HIS A 557 -20.03 14.04 -9.39
CA HIS A 557 -20.68 14.93 -8.44
C HIS A 557 -20.04 14.78 -7.06
N PRO A 558 -18.85 15.38 -6.82
CA PRO A 558 -18.16 15.29 -5.53
C PRO A 558 -19.01 15.78 -4.34
N GLU A 559 -19.90 16.75 -4.58
CA GLU A 559 -20.88 17.28 -3.63
C GLU A 559 -21.88 16.23 -3.15
N ASP A 560 -22.10 15.18 -3.95
CA ASP A 560 -22.99 14.06 -3.67
C ASP A 560 -22.22 12.79 -3.23
N SER A 561 -21.09 12.98 -2.57
CA SER A 561 -20.32 11.88 -1.99
C SER A 561 -21.10 11.16 -0.88
N THR A 562 -21.00 9.84 -0.79
CA THR A 562 -21.54 9.03 0.31
C THR A 562 -20.57 8.92 1.49
N LEU A 563 -19.30 9.27 1.30
CA LEU A 563 -18.30 9.40 2.37
C LEU A 563 -18.50 10.70 3.19
N HIS A 564 -18.93 11.77 2.51
CA HIS A 564 -18.97 13.12 3.08
C HIS A 564 -20.34 13.77 2.87
N ARG A 565 -21.39 13.16 3.44
CA ARG A 565 -22.76 13.67 3.33
C ARG A 565 -22.98 14.92 4.21
N PRO A 566 -23.44 16.05 3.65
CA PRO A 566 -23.88 17.20 4.44
C PRO A 566 -25.13 16.87 5.28
N LYS A 567 -25.15 17.31 6.54
CA LYS A 567 -26.27 17.05 7.45
C LYS A 567 -27.57 17.69 6.90
N GLY A 568 -28.63 16.90 6.79
CA GLY A 568 -29.95 17.36 6.30
C GLY A 568 -30.08 17.43 4.78
N TYR A 569 -29.03 17.12 4.03
CA TYR A 569 -29.07 16.98 2.56
C TYR A 569 -29.15 15.50 2.20
N LEU A 570 -29.94 15.14 1.19
CA LEU A 570 -30.01 13.79 0.66
C LEU A 570 -29.68 13.86 -0.82
N GLN A 571 -28.61 13.16 -1.20
CA GLN A 571 -28.06 13.21 -2.56
C GLN A 571 -29.13 12.76 -3.57
N PRO A 572 -29.30 13.45 -4.72
CA PRO A 572 -30.14 12.98 -5.81
C PRO A 572 -29.70 11.60 -6.27
N VAL A 573 -30.66 10.71 -6.57
CA VAL A 573 -30.32 9.32 -6.93
C VAL A 573 -29.60 9.30 -8.27
N GLU A 574 -29.96 10.20 -9.18
CA GLU A 574 -29.34 10.40 -10.49
C GLU A 574 -27.83 10.69 -10.35
N ASN A 575 -27.47 11.60 -9.43
CA ASN A 575 -26.09 11.93 -9.13
C ASN A 575 -25.35 10.75 -8.50
N LEU A 576 -26.03 9.97 -7.64
CA LEU A 576 -25.49 8.72 -7.10
C LEU A 576 -25.25 7.65 -8.18
N VAL A 577 -26.12 7.54 -9.18
CA VAL A 577 -25.91 6.66 -10.34
C VAL A 577 -24.68 7.11 -11.14
N ALA A 578 -24.55 8.40 -11.39
CA ALA A 578 -23.41 8.99 -12.09
C ALA A 578 -22.08 8.86 -11.31
N ASN A 579 -22.14 8.77 -9.98
CA ASN A 579 -20.98 8.59 -9.10
C ASN A 579 -20.57 7.13 -8.91
N TYR A 580 -21.53 6.23 -8.65
CA TYR A 580 -21.26 4.86 -8.17
C TYR A 580 -21.93 3.77 -9.02
N GLY A 581 -22.96 4.12 -9.80
CA GLY A 581 -23.83 3.18 -10.50
C GLY A 581 -23.32 2.72 -11.86
N ASP A 582 -23.84 1.58 -12.28
CA ASP A 582 -23.64 0.99 -13.61
C ASP A 582 -24.97 0.97 -14.39
N ALA A 583 -24.98 0.37 -15.59
CA ALA A 583 -26.09 0.39 -16.54
C ALA A 583 -27.46 -0.04 -15.98
N THR A 584 -27.51 -0.98 -15.04
CA THR A 584 -28.77 -1.40 -14.40
C THR A 584 -29.37 -0.27 -13.57
N ASN A 585 -28.53 0.49 -12.86
CA ASN A 585 -28.94 1.55 -11.94
C ASN A 585 -29.61 2.73 -12.64
N THR A 586 -29.34 2.98 -13.92
CA THR A 586 -30.01 4.04 -14.69
C THR A 586 -31.52 3.81 -14.86
N SER A 587 -32.02 2.62 -14.49
CA SER A 587 -33.44 2.26 -14.49
C SER A 587 -34.16 2.58 -13.17
N TRP A 588 -33.42 2.91 -12.11
CA TRP A 588 -33.99 3.15 -10.76
C TRP A 588 -34.91 4.35 -10.68
N MET A 589 -34.92 5.19 -11.72
CA MET A 589 -35.83 6.33 -11.82
C MET A 589 -37.23 5.93 -12.23
N ASP A 590 -37.48 4.70 -12.67
CA ASP A 590 -38.82 4.28 -13.07
C ASP A 590 -39.71 4.04 -11.85
N GLU A 591 -41.01 4.32 -12.00
CA GLU A 591 -41.98 4.34 -10.89
C GLU A 591 -42.11 3.01 -10.14
N ARG A 592 -41.77 1.90 -10.80
CA ARG A 592 -41.79 0.56 -10.18
C ARG A 592 -40.74 0.36 -9.08
N TYR A 593 -39.67 1.15 -9.09
CA TYR A 593 -38.57 1.01 -8.13
C TYR A 593 -38.86 1.79 -6.85
N GLN A 594 -38.81 1.10 -5.71
CA GLN A 594 -38.77 1.73 -4.40
C GLN A 594 -37.31 1.90 -3.98
N ILE A 595 -36.95 3.06 -3.44
CA ILE A 595 -35.57 3.39 -3.09
C ILE A 595 -35.43 3.46 -1.58
N TRP A 596 -34.66 2.53 -1.02
CA TRP A 596 -34.19 2.64 0.36
C TRP A 596 -32.96 3.55 0.42
N ARG A 597 -32.86 4.36 1.48
CA ARG A 597 -31.74 5.28 1.72
C ARG A 597 -31.14 5.02 3.09
N ASP A 598 -29.82 4.95 3.16
CA ASP A 598 -29.11 4.83 4.43
C ASP A 598 -29.11 6.17 5.18
N ASP A 599 -29.53 6.15 6.44
CA ASP A 599 -29.66 7.36 7.25
C ASP A 599 -28.30 8.02 7.54
N LYS A 600 -27.20 7.25 7.56
CA LYS A 600 -25.86 7.77 7.91
C LYS A 600 -25.16 8.34 6.68
N THR A 601 -25.06 7.56 5.60
CA THR A 601 -24.24 7.90 4.43
C THR A 601 -25.05 8.51 3.29
N GLY A 602 -26.37 8.30 3.30
CA GLY A 602 -27.24 8.66 2.18
C GLY A 602 -27.14 7.69 1.00
N ALA A 603 -26.41 6.58 1.15
CA ALA A 603 -26.34 5.49 0.17
C ALA A 603 -27.74 5.02 -0.23
N ALA A 604 -27.88 4.45 -1.44
CA ALA A 604 -29.17 4.04 -1.96
C ALA A 604 -29.18 2.58 -2.45
N ILE A 605 -30.27 1.87 -2.16
CA ILE A 605 -30.58 0.55 -2.75
C ILE A 605 -32.02 0.59 -3.26
N ALA A 606 -32.23 0.36 -4.57
CA ALA A 606 -33.56 0.22 -5.11
C ALA A 606 -34.03 -1.24 -5.11
N TYR A 607 -35.31 -1.45 -4.85
CA TYR A 607 -35.94 -2.76 -4.88
C TYR A 607 -37.37 -2.67 -5.44
N VAL A 608 -37.84 -3.76 -6.01
CA VAL A 608 -39.23 -3.92 -6.46
C VAL A 608 -39.89 -5.03 -5.63
N PRO A 609 -40.96 -4.72 -4.88
CA PRO A 609 -41.79 -5.75 -4.25
C PRO A 609 -42.47 -6.60 -5.32
N THR A 610 -42.26 -7.91 -5.30
CA THR A 610 -42.90 -8.84 -6.23
C THR A 610 -43.25 -10.10 -5.45
N HIS A 611 -44.55 -10.36 -5.29
CA HIS A 611 -45.04 -11.42 -4.39
C HIS A 611 -44.49 -11.26 -2.95
N ASP A 612 -43.84 -12.29 -2.41
CA ASP A 612 -43.19 -12.30 -1.09
C ASP A 612 -41.67 -12.04 -1.19
N ARG A 613 -41.23 -11.36 -2.26
CA ARG A 613 -39.84 -11.05 -2.57
C ARG A 613 -39.62 -9.56 -2.77
N ALA A 614 -38.40 -9.11 -2.47
CA ALA A 614 -37.86 -7.84 -2.91
C ALA A 614 -36.79 -8.14 -3.97
N ILE A 615 -37.04 -7.72 -5.21
CA ILE A 615 -36.08 -7.86 -6.30
C ILE A 615 -35.19 -6.61 -6.31
N ILE A 616 -33.91 -6.79 -5.99
CA ILE A 616 -32.89 -5.73 -6.00
C ILE A 616 -32.11 -5.86 -7.29
N ALA A 617 -32.34 -4.95 -8.23
CA ALA A 617 -31.69 -4.98 -9.54
C ALA A 617 -30.56 -3.95 -9.61
N GLY A 618 -29.33 -4.41 -9.79
CA GLY A 618 -28.14 -3.55 -9.86
C GLY A 618 -27.47 -3.31 -8.50
N ASN A 619 -26.34 -2.60 -8.54
CA ASN A 619 -25.46 -2.44 -7.39
C ASN A 619 -26.00 -1.39 -6.39
N PRO A 620 -25.74 -1.53 -5.09
CA PRO A 620 -25.87 -0.42 -4.14
C PRO A 620 -25.12 0.83 -4.62
N LEU A 621 -25.73 2.00 -4.47
CA LEU A 621 -25.11 3.28 -4.84
C LEU A 621 -24.40 3.90 -3.63
N CYS A 622 -23.14 3.49 -3.43
CA CYS A 622 -22.24 3.99 -2.40
C CYS A 622 -20.78 3.77 -2.80
N GLU A 623 -19.88 4.38 -2.04
CA GLU A 623 -18.45 4.11 -2.18
C GLU A 623 -18.13 2.64 -1.78
N THR A 624 -17.12 2.06 -2.43
CA THR A 624 -16.78 0.63 -2.35
C THR A 624 -16.49 0.16 -0.93
N SER A 625 -15.80 0.95 -0.11
CA SER A 625 -15.53 0.60 1.30
C SER A 625 -16.79 0.52 2.16
N GLN A 626 -17.91 1.12 1.74
CA GLN A 626 -19.19 1.11 2.46
C GLN A 626 -20.10 -0.06 2.08
N LEU A 627 -19.79 -0.83 1.03
CA LEU A 627 -20.71 -1.81 0.44
C LEU A 627 -21.25 -2.82 1.45
N GLU A 628 -20.37 -3.40 2.27
CA GLU A 628 -20.74 -4.42 3.26
C GLU A 628 -21.70 -3.87 4.32
N ASP A 629 -21.37 -2.71 4.89
CA ASP A 629 -22.19 -2.05 5.91
C ASP A 629 -23.55 -1.62 5.35
N VAL A 630 -23.58 -1.06 4.14
CA VAL A 630 -24.80 -0.59 3.47
C VAL A 630 -25.72 -1.76 3.14
N ILE A 631 -25.18 -2.87 2.59
CA ILE A 631 -25.95 -4.08 2.32
C ILE A 631 -26.50 -4.66 3.63
N ALA A 632 -25.68 -4.77 4.68
CA ALA A 632 -26.12 -5.28 5.97
C ALA A 632 -27.23 -4.42 6.59
N ALA A 633 -27.09 -3.09 6.53
CA ALA A 633 -28.10 -2.13 7.00
C ALA A 633 -29.43 -2.28 6.25
N PHE A 634 -29.38 -2.35 4.91
CA PHE A 634 -30.55 -2.57 4.08
C PHE A 634 -31.24 -3.89 4.39
N LEU A 635 -30.50 -5.00 4.48
CA LEU A 635 -31.07 -6.31 4.77
C LEU A 635 -31.74 -6.37 6.15
N LYS A 636 -31.14 -5.70 7.14
CA LYS A 636 -31.72 -5.55 8.48
C LYS A 636 -33.02 -4.75 8.44
N TRP A 637 -33.02 -3.62 7.71
CA TRP A 637 -34.21 -2.79 7.50
C TRP A 637 -35.31 -3.56 6.77
N LEU A 638 -35.00 -4.20 5.65
CA LEU A 638 -35.97 -4.95 4.83
C LEU A 638 -36.66 -6.04 5.65
N ARG A 639 -35.90 -6.78 6.47
CA ARG A 639 -36.45 -7.81 7.36
C ARG A 639 -37.40 -7.21 8.41
N ARG A 640 -37.06 -6.05 8.97
CA ARG A 640 -37.80 -5.41 10.06
C ARG A 640 -39.09 -4.75 9.56
N GLU A 641 -38.99 -4.00 8.46
CA GLU A 641 -40.08 -3.11 8.01
C GLU A 641 -41.00 -3.75 6.97
N THR A 642 -40.48 -4.57 6.05
CA THR A 642 -41.27 -5.08 4.91
C THR A 642 -41.57 -6.58 4.98
N ARG A 643 -40.75 -7.35 5.71
CA ARG A 643 -40.77 -8.82 5.77
C ARG A 643 -40.57 -9.51 4.41
N LEU A 644 -40.19 -8.77 3.37
CA LEU A 644 -39.88 -9.33 2.06
C LEU A 644 -38.57 -10.11 2.10
N ARG A 645 -38.45 -11.15 1.27
CA ARG A 645 -37.18 -11.88 1.12
C ARG A 645 -36.36 -11.31 -0.04
N PRO A 646 -35.09 -10.98 0.16
CA PRO A 646 -34.27 -10.32 -0.85
C PRO A 646 -33.78 -11.28 -1.94
N LEU A 647 -33.73 -10.79 -3.17
CA LEU A 647 -33.05 -11.41 -4.31
C LEU A 647 -32.28 -10.32 -5.05
N PHE A 648 -30.95 -10.42 -5.08
CA PHE A 648 -30.11 -9.49 -5.84
C PHE A 648 -29.91 -10.05 -7.26
N ILE A 649 -30.19 -9.24 -8.27
CA ILE A 649 -30.06 -9.60 -9.68
C ILE A 649 -29.26 -8.53 -10.42
N LEU A 650 -28.56 -8.91 -11.47
CA LEU A 650 -27.82 -7.99 -12.34
C LEU A 650 -26.79 -7.15 -11.57
N VAL A 651 -26.13 -7.79 -10.59
CA VAL A 651 -25.08 -7.17 -9.78
C VAL A 651 -23.70 -7.58 -10.29
N ASP A 652 -22.70 -6.74 -10.05
CA ASP A 652 -21.32 -7.06 -10.44
C ASP A 652 -20.64 -8.06 -9.48
N LYS A 653 -19.37 -8.34 -9.76
CA LYS A 653 -18.54 -9.26 -8.97
C LYS A 653 -18.30 -8.75 -7.54
N GLU A 654 -18.17 -7.45 -7.31
CA GLU A 654 -17.90 -6.90 -5.97
C GLU A 654 -19.08 -7.17 -5.03
N ILE A 655 -20.31 -6.98 -5.52
CA ILE A 655 -21.52 -7.29 -4.75
C ILE A 655 -21.70 -8.79 -4.56
N GLU A 656 -21.39 -9.57 -5.60
CA GLU A 656 -21.42 -11.04 -5.53
C GLU A 656 -20.46 -11.56 -4.47
N GLU A 657 -19.25 -11.03 -4.35
CA GLU A 657 -18.27 -11.42 -3.34
C GLU A 657 -18.74 -11.08 -1.92
N VAL A 658 -19.33 -9.89 -1.71
CA VAL A 658 -19.89 -9.52 -0.40
C VAL A 658 -21.02 -10.47 -0.01
N LEU A 659 -21.96 -10.74 -0.91
CA LEU A 659 -23.10 -11.61 -0.59
C LEU A 659 -22.67 -13.09 -0.47
N GLY A 660 -21.84 -13.57 -1.40
CA GLY A 660 -21.42 -14.96 -1.52
C GLY A 660 -20.39 -15.36 -0.48
N ALA A 661 -19.23 -14.73 -0.48
CA ALA A 661 -18.10 -15.09 0.38
C ALA A 661 -18.32 -14.65 1.83
N LYS A 662 -18.79 -13.42 2.06
CA LYS A 662 -18.93 -12.89 3.43
C LYS A 662 -20.25 -13.24 4.10
N MET A 663 -21.35 -13.25 3.35
CA MET A 663 -22.70 -13.53 3.91
C MET A 663 -23.20 -14.95 3.67
N GLY A 664 -22.45 -15.81 2.98
CA GLY A 664 -22.80 -17.20 2.71
C GLY A 664 -23.97 -17.38 1.76
N TRP A 665 -24.23 -16.40 0.88
CA TRP A 665 -25.28 -16.51 -0.15
C TRP A 665 -24.81 -17.40 -1.29
N LYS A 666 -25.77 -17.75 -2.14
CA LYS A 666 -25.55 -18.52 -3.35
C LYS A 666 -25.61 -17.61 -4.55
N SER A 667 -24.75 -17.85 -5.53
CA SER A 667 -24.65 -17.03 -6.73
C SER A 667 -24.47 -17.88 -7.99
N PHE A 668 -24.97 -17.34 -9.11
CA PHE A 668 -24.69 -17.86 -10.44
C PHE A 668 -24.72 -16.71 -11.45
N THR A 669 -24.12 -16.92 -12.62
CA THR A 669 -24.16 -15.98 -13.74
C THR A 669 -24.61 -16.67 -15.03
N ASN A 670 -25.47 -15.97 -15.76
CA ASN A 670 -25.98 -16.31 -17.09
C ASN A 670 -26.35 -15.05 -17.89
N VAL A 671 -25.91 -13.90 -17.40
CA VAL A 671 -26.16 -12.57 -17.94
C VAL A 671 -24.84 -11.81 -17.84
N ALA A 672 -24.50 -11.07 -18.87
CA ALA A 672 -23.34 -10.20 -18.89
C ALA A 672 -23.72 -8.83 -19.42
N GLU A 673 -23.11 -7.81 -18.85
CA GLU A 673 -23.12 -6.44 -19.35
C GLU A 673 -22.29 -6.40 -20.64
N GLN A 674 -22.86 -5.88 -21.74
CA GLN A 674 -22.23 -5.91 -23.06
C GLN A 674 -21.48 -4.62 -23.35
N ARG A 675 -20.17 -4.62 -23.09
CA ARG A 675 -19.32 -3.42 -23.13
C ARG A 675 -18.50 -3.30 -24.40
N VAL A 676 -18.28 -2.08 -24.86
CA VAL A 676 -17.38 -1.71 -25.94
C VAL A 676 -16.19 -0.98 -25.35
N ASN A 677 -14.99 -1.37 -25.76
CA ASN A 677 -13.76 -0.66 -25.42
C ASN A 677 -13.61 0.57 -26.33
N LEU A 678 -13.71 1.76 -25.76
CA LEU A 678 -13.53 3.01 -26.48
C LEU A 678 -12.07 3.46 -26.53
N ALA A 679 -11.23 3.04 -25.57
CA ALA A 679 -9.84 3.50 -25.43
C ALA A 679 -8.94 3.08 -26.60
N ASN A 680 -9.20 1.90 -27.20
CA ASN A 680 -8.40 1.35 -28.30
C ASN A 680 -9.00 1.66 -29.68
N ASN A 681 -10.02 2.52 -29.77
CA ASN A 681 -10.79 2.76 -30.99
C ASN A 681 -11.41 1.49 -31.61
N GLU A 682 -11.66 0.43 -30.82
CA GLU A 682 -12.25 -0.83 -31.31
C GLU A 682 -13.67 -0.64 -31.90
N HIS A 683 -14.36 0.41 -31.46
CA HIS A 683 -15.64 0.86 -32.03
C HIS A 683 -15.53 1.41 -33.47
N LEU A 684 -14.31 1.69 -33.98
CA LEU A 684 -14.08 2.10 -35.37
C LEU A 684 -13.87 0.91 -36.30
N THR A 685 -13.55 -0.28 -35.78
CA THR A 685 -13.32 -1.49 -36.56
C THR A 685 -14.62 -2.27 -36.74
N ILE A 686 -15.57 -1.68 -37.48
CA ILE A 686 -16.93 -2.22 -37.62
C ILE A 686 -17.01 -3.15 -38.85
N ASN A 687 -17.89 -4.14 -38.80
CA ASN A 687 -18.16 -5.05 -39.93
C ASN A 687 -18.50 -4.27 -41.23
N SER A 688 -17.93 -4.70 -42.36
CA SER A 688 -18.16 -4.15 -43.71
C SER A 688 -19.63 -3.92 -44.09
N ASP A 689 -20.57 -4.72 -43.57
CA ASP A 689 -22.01 -4.52 -43.76
C ASP A 689 -22.53 -3.24 -43.09
N VAL A 690 -22.03 -2.92 -41.89
CA VAL A 690 -22.42 -1.71 -41.14
C VAL A 690 -21.92 -0.46 -41.85
N ASP A 691 -20.67 -0.48 -42.31
CA ASP A 691 -20.09 0.62 -43.09
C ASP A 691 -20.88 0.91 -44.36
N ARG A 692 -21.34 -0.13 -45.05
CA ARG A 692 -22.19 0.00 -46.24
C ARG A 692 -23.53 0.67 -45.92
N LYS A 693 -24.16 0.27 -44.81
CA LYS A 693 -25.44 0.85 -44.33
C LYS A 693 -25.30 2.31 -43.92
N ILE A 694 -24.22 2.65 -43.22
CA ILE A 694 -23.90 4.03 -42.83
C ILE A 694 -23.76 4.91 -44.08
N ARG A 695 -22.98 4.48 -45.08
CA ARG A 695 -22.82 5.22 -46.35
C ARG A 695 -24.13 5.38 -47.11
N HIS A 696 -24.98 4.35 -47.10
CA HIS A 696 -26.31 4.41 -47.71
C HIS A 696 -27.18 5.48 -47.04
N ALA A 697 -27.31 5.45 -45.71
CA ALA A 697 -28.11 6.43 -44.97
C ALA A 697 -27.62 7.87 -45.18
N SER A 698 -26.30 8.09 -45.17
CA SER A 698 -25.73 9.41 -45.47
C SER A 698 -25.98 9.88 -46.91
N LYS A 699 -26.00 8.95 -47.88
CA LYS A 699 -26.31 9.27 -49.29
C LYS A 699 -27.77 9.66 -49.49
N GLU A 700 -28.68 9.06 -48.73
CA GLU A 700 -30.11 9.37 -48.70
C GLU A 700 -30.43 10.65 -47.88
N GLY A 701 -29.41 11.44 -47.50
CA GLY A 701 -29.58 12.74 -46.84
C GLY A 701 -29.78 12.68 -45.32
N VAL A 702 -29.59 11.52 -44.68
CA VAL A 702 -29.73 11.38 -43.21
C VAL A 702 -28.50 11.96 -42.49
N LYS A 703 -28.72 12.87 -41.55
CA LYS A 703 -27.70 13.54 -40.74
C LYS A 703 -28.02 13.42 -39.25
N VAL A 704 -26.98 13.19 -38.45
CA VAL A 704 -27.11 13.07 -36.99
C VAL A 704 -26.79 14.41 -36.32
N THR A 705 -27.67 14.86 -35.44
CA THR A 705 -27.43 16.02 -34.58
C THR A 705 -27.20 15.54 -33.15
N GLU A 706 -26.14 16.05 -32.53
CA GLU A 706 -25.80 15.80 -31.13
C GLU A 706 -26.35 16.92 -30.24
N TYR A 707 -26.99 16.55 -29.14
CA TYR A 707 -27.48 17.46 -28.10
C TYR A 707 -26.97 17.02 -26.72
N GLY A 708 -26.64 18.00 -25.88
CA GLY A 708 -26.37 17.77 -24.44
C GLY A 708 -27.67 17.63 -23.64
N SER A 709 -27.71 18.12 -22.41
CA SER A 709 -28.90 18.08 -21.55
C SER A 709 -30.07 18.93 -22.07
N GLU A 710 -29.79 19.94 -22.89
CA GLU A 710 -30.76 20.87 -23.46
C GLU A 710 -31.12 20.49 -24.89
N VAL A 711 -32.25 19.80 -25.05
CA VAL A 711 -32.85 19.49 -26.36
C VAL A 711 -34.01 20.45 -26.58
N PRO A 712 -34.09 21.15 -27.73
CA PRO A 712 -35.19 22.08 -28.03
C PRO A 712 -36.58 21.42 -27.90
N GLU A 713 -37.56 22.16 -27.38
CA GLU A 713 -38.90 21.63 -27.05
C GLU A 713 -39.63 21.05 -28.26
N ASP A 714 -39.51 21.69 -29.43
CA ASP A 714 -40.06 21.21 -30.70
C ASP A 714 -39.47 19.85 -31.10
N VAL A 715 -38.16 19.66 -30.88
CA VAL A 715 -37.47 18.40 -31.14
C VAL A 715 -37.87 17.34 -30.11
N ARG A 716 -38.02 17.71 -28.83
CA ARG A 716 -38.50 16.78 -27.78
C ARG A 716 -39.88 16.25 -28.11
N TRP A 717 -40.81 17.14 -28.45
CA TRP A 717 -42.18 16.79 -28.80
C TRP A 717 -42.23 15.84 -30.01
N GLU A 718 -41.47 16.13 -31.06
CA GLU A 718 -41.45 15.27 -32.25
C GLU A 718 -40.81 13.90 -31.94
N VAL A 719 -39.76 13.84 -31.11
CA VAL A 719 -39.18 12.56 -30.66
C VAL A 719 -40.21 11.75 -29.86
N GLU A 720 -40.91 12.36 -28.91
CA GLU A 720 -41.95 11.69 -28.10
C GLU A 720 -43.09 11.15 -28.97
N LYS A 721 -43.52 11.93 -29.96
CA LYS A 721 -44.49 11.49 -30.96
C LYS A 721 -44.00 10.26 -31.74
N ARG A 722 -42.75 10.28 -32.21
CA ARG A 722 -42.13 9.15 -32.94
C ARG A 722 -41.96 7.91 -32.05
N ILE A 723 -41.66 8.09 -30.76
CA ILE A 723 -41.61 7.01 -29.78
C ILE A 723 -42.99 6.39 -29.60
N LYS A 724 -44.05 7.20 -29.50
CA LYS A 724 -45.41 6.70 -29.40
C LYS A 724 -45.82 5.91 -30.65
N GLU A 725 -45.57 6.45 -31.85
CA GLU A 725 -45.81 5.73 -33.11
C GLU A 725 -45.03 4.41 -33.17
N TRP A 726 -43.80 4.38 -32.65
CA TRP A 726 -43.00 3.16 -32.59
C TRP A 726 -43.53 2.15 -31.57
N GLN A 727 -44.06 2.62 -30.42
CA GLN A 727 -44.70 1.77 -29.42
C GLN A 727 -45.99 1.15 -29.97
N ASP A 728 -46.83 1.96 -30.65
CA ASP A 728 -48.12 1.53 -31.20
C ASP A 728 -47.96 0.49 -32.33
N ASN A 729 -46.86 0.54 -33.09
CA ASN A 729 -46.59 -0.39 -34.21
C ASN A 729 -45.80 -1.65 -33.81
N ARG A 730 -45.55 -1.88 -32.51
CA ARG A 730 -44.67 -2.95 -32.06
C ARG A 730 -45.44 -4.20 -31.66
N GLU A 731 -45.20 -5.31 -32.35
CA GLU A 731 -45.82 -6.61 -32.04
C GLU A 731 -44.93 -7.48 -31.11
N GLY A 732 -45.49 -8.02 -30.02
CA GLY A 732 -44.87 -9.01 -29.13
C GLY A 732 -44.67 -8.56 -27.66
N ALA A 733 -44.60 -9.53 -26.74
CA ALA A 733 -44.38 -9.28 -25.30
C ALA A 733 -43.03 -8.59 -25.04
N GLN A 734 -43.03 -7.49 -24.28
CA GLN A 734 -41.83 -6.70 -24.04
C GLN A 734 -41.19 -7.02 -22.70
N VAL A 735 -39.94 -7.48 -22.74
CA VAL A 735 -39.08 -7.60 -21.57
C VAL A 735 -38.12 -6.43 -21.55
N HIS A 736 -38.28 -5.53 -20.57
CA HIS A 736 -37.39 -4.39 -20.40
C HIS A 736 -37.19 -4.07 -18.91
N LEU A 737 -35.97 -3.65 -18.58
CA LEU A 737 -35.62 -3.17 -17.24
C LEU A 737 -36.13 -1.74 -16.99
N SER A 738 -36.39 -0.99 -18.06
CA SER A 738 -36.78 0.41 -17.95
C SER A 738 -37.77 0.91 -19.01
N VAL A 739 -38.68 1.78 -18.60
CA VAL A 739 -39.66 2.48 -19.45
C VAL A 739 -38.94 3.47 -20.36
N ILE A 740 -39.41 3.65 -21.59
CA ILE A 740 -38.81 4.58 -22.56
C ILE A 740 -39.21 6.02 -22.20
N THR A 741 -38.35 6.68 -21.43
CA THR A 741 -38.52 8.08 -21.01
C THR A 741 -37.23 8.86 -21.32
N PRO A 742 -36.93 9.14 -22.60
CA PRO A 742 -35.61 9.60 -23.04
C PRO A 742 -35.16 10.89 -22.36
N PHE A 743 -36.08 11.78 -22.00
CA PHE A 743 -35.77 13.10 -21.41
C PHE A 743 -35.84 13.16 -19.88
N LYS A 744 -36.24 12.07 -19.20
CA LYS A 744 -36.08 11.97 -17.74
C LYS A 744 -34.58 12.05 -17.41
N ASP A 745 -34.16 12.69 -16.33
CA ASP A 745 -32.72 12.76 -16.01
C ASP A 745 -31.83 13.33 -17.15
N ALA A 746 -32.28 14.41 -17.79
CA ALA A 746 -31.57 14.97 -18.95
C ALA A 746 -30.17 15.50 -18.61
N SER A 747 -29.90 15.86 -17.36
CA SER A 747 -28.59 16.36 -16.89
C SER A 747 -27.46 15.34 -17.05
N HIS A 748 -27.77 14.03 -16.98
CA HIS A 748 -26.79 12.96 -17.14
C HIS A 748 -26.89 12.27 -18.51
N ARG A 749 -27.56 12.89 -19.48
CA ARG A 749 -27.83 12.31 -20.79
C ARG A 749 -27.29 13.15 -21.95
N GLN A 750 -26.98 12.45 -23.03
CA GLN A 750 -26.58 13.03 -24.30
C GLN A 750 -27.38 12.35 -25.42
N TYR A 751 -27.85 13.13 -26.39
CA TYR A 751 -28.84 12.68 -27.36
C TYR A 751 -28.28 12.80 -28.77
N PHE A 752 -28.52 11.79 -29.59
CA PHE A 752 -28.11 11.73 -30.98
C PHE A 752 -29.36 11.43 -31.81
N ILE A 753 -29.77 12.38 -32.63
CA ILE A 753 -31.02 12.32 -33.40
C ILE A 753 -30.70 12.38 -34.88
N ALA A 754 -31.07 11.36 -35.65
CA ALA A 754 -30.95 11.35 -37.10
C ALA A 754 -32.18 11.94 -37.78
N LYS A 755 -31.96 12.93 -38.64
CA LYS A 755 -33.00 13.57 -39.47
C LYS A 755 -32.60 13.54 -40.95
N ASP A 756 -33.58 13.41 -41.85
CA ASP A 756 -33.34 13.68 -43.27
C ASP A 756 -33.47 15.18 -43.59
N ASP A 757 -33.20 15.55 -44.85
CA ASP A 757 -33.30 16.94 -45.33
C ASP A 757 -34.73 17.50 -45.27
N GLN A 758 -35.77 16.67 -45.06
CA GLN A 758 -37.16 17.08 -44.85
C GLN A 758 -37.50 17.28 -43.36
N GLY A 759 -36.55 17.02 -42.46
CA GLY A 759 -36.72 17.15 -41.01
C GLY A 759 -37.35 15.93 -40.33
N LYS A 760 -37.62 14.84 -41.07
CA LYS A 760 -38.21 13.62 -40.50
C LYS A 760 -37.19 12.90 -39.63
N ILE A 761 -37.59 12.51 -38.41
CA ILE A 761 -36.71 11.78 -37.49
C ILE A 761 -36.70 10.28 -37.82
N HIS A 762 -35.51 9.77 -38.13
CA HIS A 762 -35.25 8.37 -38.49
C HIS A 762 -34.84 7.53 -37.28
N SER A 763 -33.94 8.02 -36.44
CA SER A 763 -33.47 7.27 -35.26
C SER A 763 -33.04 8.15 -34.10
N LEU A 764 -33.02 7.57 -32.90
CA LEU A 764 -32.59 8.18 -31.65
C LEU A 764 -31.60 7.26 -30.92
N VAL A 765 -30.46 7.79 -30.50
CA VAL A 765 -29.57 7.15 -29.54
C VAL A 765 -29.39 8.07 -28.33
N VAL A 766 -29.52 7.51 -27.13
CA VAL A 766 -29.32 8.24 -25.87
C VAL A 766 -28.18 7.60 -25.10
N LEU A 767 -27.15 8.39 -24.79
CA LEU A 767 -26.11 8.00 -23.85
C LEU A 767 -26.46 8.48 -22.44
N ALA A 768 -26.32 7.60 -21.45
CA ALA A 768 -26.44 7.93 -20.03
C ALA A 768 -25.07 7.84 -19.35
N GLN A 769 -24.75 8.81 -18.49
CA GLN A 769 -23.52 8.80 -17.71
C GLN A 769 -23.59 7.73 -16.61
N LEU A 770 -22.51 6.97 -16.44
CA LEU A 770 -22.31 6.01 -15.35
C LEU A 770 -21.14 6.45 -14.48
N ALA A 771 -20.88 5.74 -13.38
CA ALA A 771 -19.65 5.95 -12.59
C ALA A 771 -18.41 6.06 -13.49
N PRO A 772 -17.41 6.90 -13.15
CA PRO A 772 -16.21 7.07 -13.99
C PRO A 772 -15.52 5.75 -14.37
N ARG A 773 -15.57 4.75 -13.49
CA ARG A 773 -15.04 3.39 -13.74
C ARG A 773 -15.83 2.59 -14.79
N TRP A 774 -17.12 2.87 -14.96
CA TRP A 774 -18.03 2.17 -15.88
C TRP A 774 -18.25 2.92 -17.20
N GLY A 775 -17.96 4.22 -17.24
CA GLY A 775 -18.00 5.03 -18.47
C GLY A 775 -19.41 5.57 -18.77
N VAL A 776 -19.98 5.16 -19.90
CA VAL A 776 -21.33 5.55 -20.35
C VAL A 776 -22.16 4.35 -20.81
N GLN A 777 -23.47 4.49 -20.83
CA GLN A 777 -24.41 3.49 -21.34
C GLN A 777 -25.13 4.01 -22.59
N VAL A 778 -25.24 3.20 -23.64
CA VAL A 778 -26.28 3.36 -24.66
C VAL A 778 -27.61 2.91 -24.03
N LYS A 779 -28.34 3.86 -23.43
CA LYS A 779 -29.58 3.56 -22.69
C LYS A 779 -30.72 3.20 -23.62
N TRP A 780 -30.87 3.95 -24.72
CA TRP A 780 -31.80 3.63 -25.79
C TRP A 780 -31.16 3.81 -27.16
N ALA A 781 -31.54 2.92 -28.07
CA ALA A 781 -31.20 2.94 -29.48
C ALA A 781 -32.48 2.58 -30.25
N LEU A 782 -33.18 3.59 -30.74
CA LEU A 782 -34.50 3.45 -31.35
C LEU A 782 -34.40 3.74 -32.85
N ASP A 783 -34.86 2.77 -33.65
CA ASP A 783 -35.05 2.89 -35.08
C ASP A 783 -36.55 3.04 -35.35
N PHE A 784 -36.98 4.20 -35.86
CA PHE A 784 -38.40 4.55 -35.91
C PHE A 784 -39.09 4.00 -37.18
N PRO A 785 -40.43 3.82 -37.18
CA PRO A 785 -41.14 3.27 -38.34
C PRO A 785 -40.90 4.10 -39.61
N GLY A 786 -40.54 3.43 -40.70
CA GLY A 786 -40.22 4.08 -41.97
C GLY A 786 -38.89 4.84 -41.99
N ALA A 787 -37.95 4.46 -41.13
CA ALA A 787 -36.58 4.96 -41.15
C ALA A 787 -35.78 4.45 -42.37
N THR A 788 -34.84 5.26 -42.85
CA THR A 788 -33.91 4.88 -43.91
C THR A 788 -32.98 3.78 -43.40
N ASN A 789 -32.83 2.71 -44.19
CA ASN A 789 -31.93 1.61 -43.86
C ASN A 789 -30.50 2.12 -43.60
N GLY A 790 -29.97 1.84 -42.40
CA GLY A 790 -28.67 2.30 -41.92
C GLY A 790 -28.70 3.55 -41.03
N ALA A 791 -29.86 4.17 -40.82
CA ALA A 791 -29.97 5.37 -39.99
C ALA A 791 -29.60 5.11 -38.52
N ILE A 792 -29.99 3.97 -37.94
CA ILE A 792 -29.62 3.64 -36.55
C ILE A 792 -28.12 3.31 -36.40
N GLU A 793 -27.51 2.61 -37.36
CA GLU A 793 -26.07 2.38 -37.37
C GLU A 793 -25.27 3.69 -37.47
N LEU A 794 -25.73 4.64 -38.29
CA LEU A 794 -25.13 5.98 -38.41
C LEU A 794 -25.20 6.75 -37.08
N THR A 795 -26.35 6.77 -36.43
CA THR A 795 -26.56 7.43 -35.13
C THR A 795 -25.74 6.78 -34.01
N MET A 796 -25.66 5.45 -34.00
CA MET A 796 -24.83 4.71 -33.03
C MET A 796 -23.35 5.03 -33.20
N GLN A 797 -22.84 5.06 -34.44
CA GLN A 797 -21.45 5.41 -34.71
C GLN A 797 -21.13 6.84 -34.25
N ALA A 798 -22.04 7.79 -34.48
CA ALA A 798 -21.88 9.16 -33.99
C ALA A 798 -21.80 9.21 -32.45
N ALA A 799 -22.69 8.49 -31.76
CA ALA A 799 -22.69 8.41 -30.30
C ALA A 799 -21.40 7.83 -29.71
N LEU A 800 -20.92 6.69 -30.24
CA LEU A 800 -19.70 6.05 -29.76
C LEU A 800 -18.45 6.91 -30.02
N LYS A 801 -18.38 7.59 -31.17
CA LYS A 801 -17.30 8.54 -31.48
C LYS A 801 -17.31 9.74 -30.55
N ALA A 802 -18.49 10.30 -30.26
CA ALA A 802 -18.63 11.41 -29.33
C ALA A 802 -18.22 10.99 -27.91
N ALA A 803 -18.60 9.78 -27.47
CA ALA A 803 -18.18 9.24 -26.18
C ALA A 803 -16.65 9.07 -26.10
N ALA A 804 -16.01 8.49 -27.12
CA ALA A 804 -14.55 8.35 -27.16
C ALA A 804 -13.86 9.71 -27.13
N LYS A 805 -14.36 10.69 -27.89
CA LYS A 805 -13.83 12.07 -27.93
C LYS A 805 -13.97 12.78 -26.57
N ALA A 806 -15.03 12.50 -25.82
CA ALA A 806 -15.24 13.02 -24.47
C ALA A 806 -14.35 12.35 -23.40
N GLY A 807 -13.51 11.38 -23.79
CA GLY A 807 -12.55 10.72 -22.90
C GLY A 807 -13.11 9.50 -22.16
N TYR A 808 -14.31 9.03 -22.50
CA TYR A 808 -14.83 7.78 -21.94
C TYR A 808 -14.03 6.57 -22.44
N LYS A 809 -13.63 5.69 -21.54
CA LYS A 809 -12.85 4.48 -21.86
C LYS A 809 -13.72 3.29 -22.24
N THR A 810 -14.94 3.23 -21.74
CA THR A 810 -15.89 2.13 -21.90
C THR A 810 -17.27 2.67 -22.20
N CYS A 811 -18.03 1.94 -23.01
CA CYS A 811 -19.44 2.19 -23.25
C CYS A 811 -20.21 0.88 -23.21
N THR A 812 -21.35 0.80 -22.55
CA THR A 812 -22.13 -0.44 -22.45
C THR A 812 -23.51 -0.35 -23.09
N PHE A 813 -24.02 -1.47 -23.61
CA PHE A 813 -25.35 -1.59 -24.18
C PHE A 813 -26.41 -2.09 -23.20
N GLY A 814 -26.06 -2.33 -21.94
CA GLY A 814 -26.92 -3.02 -20.98
C GLY A 814 -26.65 -4.54 -20.94
N ALA A 815 -27.15 -5.17 -19.89
CA ALA A 815 -27.23 -6.61 -19.73
C ALA A 815 -27.76 -7.34 -20.99
N GLY A 816 -27.16 -8.50 -21.29
CA GLY A 816 -27.55 -9.46 -22.32
C GLY A 816 -27.33 -10.89 -21.82
N ALA A 817 -28.07 -11.86 -22.37
CA ALA A 817 -27.92 -13.27 -21.99
C ALA A 817 -26.61 -13.85 -22.51
N THR A 818 -25.94 -14.67 -21.71
CA THR A 818 -24.72 -15.39 -22.11
C THR A 818 -25.05 -16.82 -22.54
N ALA A 819 -24.18 -17.44 -23.34
CA ALA A 819 -24.41 -18.80 -23.86
C ALA A 819 -24.24 -19.91 -22.80
N LYS A 820 -23.68 -19.61 -21.61
CA LYS A 820 -23.34 -20.59 -20.58
C LYS A 820 -23.74 -20.11 -19.19
N LEU A 821 -24.41 -20.99 -18.45
CA LEU A 821 -24.62 -20.85 -17.01
C LEU A 821 -23.34 -21.27 -16.27
N SER A 822 -22.78 -20.40 -15.42
CA SER A 822 -21.72 -20.78 -14.48
C SER A 822 -22.16 -20.53 -13.03
N SER A 823 -21.83 -21.48 -12.16
CA SER A 823 -22.04 -21.39 -10.72
C SER A 823 -20.78 -20.88 -10.04
N GLU A 824 -20.93 -19.94 -9.12
CA GLU A 824 -19.80 -19.28 -8.45
C GLU A 824 -19.68 -19.78 -7.00
N HIS A 825 -20.28 -19.08 -6.01
CA HIS A 825 -20.22 -19.45 -4.60
C HIS A 825 -21.40 -20.34 -4.17
N ASN A 826 -21.11 -21.36 -3.36
CA ASN A 826 -22.08 -22.13 -2.55
C ASN A 826 -23.22 -22.87 -3.32
N VAL A 827 -23.03 -23.14 -4.61
CA VAL A 827 -23.93 -23.94 -5.45
C VAL A 827 -23.31 -25.31 -5.75
N GLY A 828 -23.88 -26.39 -5.20
CA GLY A 828 -23.44 -27.77 -5.49
C GLY A 828 -23.89 -28.25 -6.88
N SER A 829 -23.11 -29.16 -7.48
CA SER A 829 -23.25 -29.68 -8.86
C SER A 829 -24.64 -30.20 -9.23
N VAL A 830 -25.39 -30.79 -8.29
CA VAL A 830 -26.73 -31.37 -8.53
C VAL A 830 -27.84 -30.29 -8.70
N LYS A 831 -27.64 -29.07 -8.17
CA LYS A 831 -28.63 -27.96 -8.28
C LYS A 831 -28.47 -27.11 -9.53
N ALA A 832 -27.37 -27.24 -10.26
CA ALA A 832 -27.12 -26.50 -11.51
C ALA A 832 -28.12 -26.88 -12.62
N ALA A 833 -28.52 -28.16 -12.71
CA ALA A 833 -29.46 -28.63 -13.73
C ALA A 833 -30.89 -28.07 -13.58
N THR A 834 -31.34 -27.81 -12.34
CA THR A 834 -32.66 -27.21 -12.08
C THR A 834 -32.68 -25.72 -12.42
N LEU A 835 -31.55 -25.02 -12.24
CA LEU A 835 -31.36 -23.64 -12.69
C LEU A 835 -31.28 -23.54 -14.22
N ASP A 836 -30.63 -24.52 -14.87
CA ASP A 836 -30.51 -24.56 -16.32
C ASP A 836 -31.88 -24.74 -17.00
N SER A 837 -32.75 -25.59 -16.46
CA SER A 837 -34.14 -25.72 -16.94
C SER A 837 -34.97 -24.43 -16.75
N LEU A 838 -34.77 -23.73 -15.62
CA LEU A 838 -35.39 -22.43 -15.39
C LEU A 838 -34.90 -21.41 -16.42
N TYR A 839 -33.60 -21.39 -16.70
CA TYR A 839 -32.98 -20.54 -17.69
C TYR A 839 -33.47 -20.81 -19.12
N GLN A 840 -33.52 -22.07 -19.56
CA GLN A 840 -34.05 -22.44 -20.89
C GLN A 840 -35.50 -21.99 -21.06
N THR A 841 -36.29 -22.07 -19.99
CA THR A 841 -37.69 -21.59 -19.99
C THR A 841 -37.75 -20.06 -20.08
N LEU A 842 -36.86 -19.33 -19.42
CA LEU A 842 -36.76 -17.87 -19.48
C LEU A 842 -36.23 -17.40 -20.84
N ALA A 843 -35.16 -18.00 -21.35
CA ALA A 843 -34.56 -17.68 -22.64
C ALA A 843 -35.55 -17.88 -23.80
N ALA A 844 -36.24 -19.02 -23.83
CA ALA A 844 -37.25 -19.34 -24.85
C ALA A 844 -38.47 -18.40 -24.77
N LYS A 845 -38.90 -18.01 -23.57
CA LYS A 845 -40.06 -17.12 -23.38
C LYS A 845 -39.72 -15.65 -23.67
N PHE A 846 -38.45 -15.27 -23.63
CA PHE A 846 -37.98 -13.89 -23.77
C PHE A 846 -37.22 -13.59 -25.08
N ASN A 847 -37.09 -14.55 -26.01
CA ASN A 847 -36.45 -14.37 -27.32
C ASN A 847 -35.03 -13.73 -27.23
N LEU A 848 -34.27 -14.09 -26.20
CA LEU A 848 -33.00 -13.43 -25.84
C LEU A 848 -31.91 -13.60 -26.91
N ASP A 849 -32.03 -14.64 -27.73
CA ASP A 849 -31.19 -15.00 -28.88
C ASP A 849 -31.31 -14.02 -30.07
N LYS A 850 -32.38 -13.21 -30.18
CA LYS A 850 -32.54 -12.21 -31.25
C LYS A 850 -31.96 -10.83 -30.93
N LYS A 851 -31.81 -10.45 -29.65
CA LYS A 851 -31.30 -9.11 -29.24
C LYS A 851 -29.77 -9.00 -29.27
N THR A 852 -29.05 -10.10 -29.18
CA THR A 852 -27.57 -10.17 -29.20
C THR A 852 -26.97 -9.82 -30.57
N GLY A 853 -27.72 -10.07 -31.66
CA GLY A 853 -27.23 -9.89 -33.05
C GLY A 853 -26.99 -8.44 -33.51
N PHE A 854 -27.63 -7.44 -32.89
CA PHE A 854 -27.38 -6.03 -33.22
C PHE A 854 -26.14 -5.49 -32.50
N ARG A 855 -25.98 -5.81 -31.21
CA ARG A 855 -24.90 -5.29 -30.35
C ARG A 855 -23.53 -5.88 -30.71
N THR A 856 -23.51 -7.17 -31.09
CA THR A 856 -22.30 -7.87 -31.59
C THR A 856 -21.68 -7.21 -32.82
N LYS A 857 -22.43 -6.40 -33.58
CA LYS A 857 -21.88 -5.60 -34.70
C LYS A 857 -20.83 -4.57 -34.25
N PHE A 858 -20.77 -4.22 -32.97
CA PHE A 858 -19.91 -3.19 -32.40
C PHE A 858 -18.79 -3.73 -31.49
N ASN A 859 -18.38 -4.99 -31.67
CA ASN A 859 -17.27 -5.62 -30.93
C ASN A 859 -17.43 -5.58 -29.40
N THR A 860 -18.57 -6.05 -28.90
CA THR A 860 -18.85 -6.07 -27.46
C THR A 860 -18.10 -7.20 -26.74
N LEU A 861 -17.52 -6.87 -25.59
CA LEU A 861 -17.03 -7.78 -24.55
C LEU A 861 -18.14 -8.10 -23.55
N GLU A 862 -18.12 -9.31 -23.00
CA GLU A 862 -19.04 -9.73 -21.95
C GLU A 862 -18.42 -9.48 -20.57
N ASP A 863 -19.06 -8.65 -19.77
CA ASP A 863 -18.71 -8.39 -18.36
C ASP A 863 -19.76 -9.05 -17.44
N PRO A 864 -19.45 -10.15 -16.75
CA PRO A 864 -20.45 -10.98 -16.08
C PRO A 864 -21.26 -10.25 -15.00
N LEU A 865 -22.57 -10.50 -14.99
CA LEU A 865 -23.51 -10.08 -13.95
C LEU A 865 -24.08 -11.29 -13.22
N TYR A 866 -24.36 -11.12 -11.94
CA TYR A 866 -24.68 -12.21 -11.04
C TYR A 866 -26.12 -12.12 -10.50
N LEU A 867 -26.68 -13.28 -10.21
CA LEU A 867 -27.87 -13.43 -9.39
C LEU A 867 -27.47 -14.03 -8.05
N CYS A 868 -27.72 -13.29 -6.97
CA CYS A 868 -27.38 -13.67 -5.61
C CYS A 868 -28.65 -13.87 -4.76
N TYR A 869 -28.71 -14.98 -4.03
CA TYR A 869 -29.85 -15.32 -3.17
C TYR A 869 -29.41 -16.00 -1.86
N PRO A 870 -30.12 -15.74 -0.75
CA PRO A 870 -29.81 -16.39 0.52
C PRO A 870 -30.15 -17.89 0.47
N PRO A 871 -29.63 -18.71 1.40
CA PRO A 871 -30.01 -20.12 1.50
C PRO A 871 -31.54 -20.31 1.54
N ARG A 872 -32.05 -21.21 0.70
CA ARG A 872 -33.50 -21.45 0.49
C ARG A 872 -34.29 -20.26 -0.09
N GLY A 873 -33.61 -19.21 -0.57
CA GLY A 873 -34.21 -18.01 -1.17
C GLY A 873 -34.79 -18.23 -2.57
N LEU A 874 -34.12 -19.07 -3.39
CA LEU A 874 -34.52 -19.37 -4.77
C LEU A 874 -35.22 -20.74 -4.86
N GLY A 875 -36.52 -20.75 -4.57
CA GLY A 875 -37.45 -21.85 -4.90
C GLY A 875 -38.41 -21.45 -6.03
N PRO A 876 -39.42 -22.27 -6.38
CA PRO A 876 -40.34 -21.98 -7.49
C PRO A 876 -40.99 -20.59 -7.43
N LYS A 877 -41.40 -20.13 -6.23
CA LYS A 877 -41.92 -18.78 -6.00
C LYS A 877 -40.91 -17.66 -6.25
N GLY A 878 -39.64 -17.89 -5.89
CA GLY A 878 -38.56 -16.92 -6.13
C GLY A 878 -38.23 -16.81 -7.62
N ALA A 879 -38.23 -17.95 -8.32
CA ALA A 879 -38.11 -17.98 -9.77
C ALA A 879 -39.24 -17.21 -10.45
N HIS A 880 -40.51 -17.49 -10.11
CA HIS A 880 -41.66 -16.76 -10.63
C HIS A 880 -41.56 -15.24 -10.38
N ALA A 881 -41.18 -14.81 -9.17
CA ALA A 881 -41.01 -13.39 -8.89
C ALA A 881 -39.98 -12.70 -9.80
N ILE A 882 -38.90 -13.39 -10.20
CA ILE A 882 -37.94 -12.88 -11.18
C ILE A 882 -38.59 -12.76 -12.57
N ILE A 883 -39.38 -13.76 -12.98
CA ILE A 883 -40.11 -13.74 -14.27
C ILE A 883 -41.03 -12.52 -14.33
N ASP A 884 -41.83 -12.32 -13.30
CA ASP A 884 -42.87 -11.29 -13.26
C ASP A 884 -42.24 -9.89 -13.23
N PHE A 885 -41.12 -9.73 -12.52
CA PHE A 885 -40.32 -8.48 -12.55
C PHE A 885 -39.90 -8.07 -13.97
N PHE A 886 -39.64 -9.03 -14.85
CA PHE A 886 -39.22 -8.79 -16.23
C PHE A 886 -40.39 -8.63 -17.22
N GLN A 887 -41.60 -9.10 -16.87
CA GLN A 887 -42.79 -9.01 -17.73
C GLN A 887 -43.52 -7.66 -17.63
N GLY A 888 -43.39 -6.96 -16.51
CA GLY A 888 -44.18 -5.74 -16.24
C GLY A 888 -45.65 -6.07 -15.93
N GLU A 889 -46.37 -5.15 -15.30
CA GLU A 889 -47.84 -5.22 -15.25
C GLU A 889 -48.38 -4.74 -16.60
N GLU A 890 -49.31 -5.48 -17.21
CA GLU A 890 -49.96 -5.15 -18.50
C GLU A 890 -50.67 -3.79 -18.49
#